data_AF-A0A8S0PDL2-F1
#
_entry.id   AF-A0A8S0PDL2-F1
#
_cell.length_a   1.000
_cell.length_b   1.000
_cell.length_c   1.000
_cell.angle_alpha   90.00
_cell.angle_beta   90.00
_cell.angle_gamma   90.00
#
_symmetry.space_group_name_H-M   'P 1'
#
loop_
_entity.id
_entity.type
_entity.pdbx_description
1 polymer ?
#
loop_
_entity_poly.entity_id
_entity_poly.type
_entity_poly.pdbx_seq_one_letter_code
_entity_poly.pdbx_strand_id
1 'polypeptide(L)'
;MARRDLVPTIRTNPLLSDKSKNPKPPTTTPGIQSHLNDHESEKQKMSHDELDHHNPAVRPLTGAALPLSAGRGHLMKGDRHISTDDIGLNRQILGTHAPDHEDLDVKPILSIIEDILLRGKSLETVHGDQVPAHSESYEEKSFRNAYHDSEMVKMLAYPITKITNEIICKCGAGGEAHSVAIGLLETLSNYGWDAKAVITFAAFSVSYGEFWLVENLRVMNPLARDIAALKDIPETMEQKEEMNKKFQAIVNLLRAVLNVTHIIIKFKELPTQYVNRDSPEMKTATVHIPTAVYWIIRGILACASVLLNLIGSGHEFITSTAESWELLSLASKLSHMSEHLQDQLNKLNDFIDRQYQKREFDDMVNAFKASHIDNMKILKMIIRAGENQMPIFDGTRRINERLEVLRMTYVLLLVSDLDLPHEELNILHMIYNQQSTRHQYEVLWLPIVDHAMSMDPTQERQFLDLRSSMPWYSVDHPSLVNPVAIRYAREIWNFNHMPMLVVLDPQGRVANVNALPMMWIWASVAFPFTKERELGLWRESTWDMELLADTIDPRIQEWIKDDKTICLYGGEDIEWIRRFTTTMRNIATTLRVPLEMIYVGKSNPKDKVRRCHEIIDREKLSHIFPLKDFYDYVWYFWVRLASMWNSKIQHGMTVETDKIMQEIFTMLTYDGSEQGWAVFSKGIYNMTKGKGDILLTVLDNFRQWQEKVDHPDKFVPVLDAEISGVHLEHHCNRLILPGQTGYIPERVVCSECGRTMDKYVMYRCCTD
;
A
#
# COMPACT_ATOMS: atom_id res chain seq x y z
N MET A 1 -6.44 -56.28 13.35
CA MET A 1 -7.81 -56.71 13.73
C MET A 1 -8.73 -55.48 13.67
N ALA A 2 -9.96 -55.62 13.15
CA ALA A 2 -11.08 -54.64 13.14
C ALA A 2 -10.72 -53.14 12.99
N ARG A 3 -10.87 -52.46 11.83
CA ARG A 3 -12.08 -52.21 10.99
C ARG A 3 -13.34 -51.80 11.76
N ARG A 4 -13.81 -50.58 11.48
CA ARG A 4 -15.22 -50.17 11.50
C ARG A 4 -15.48 -49.19 10.36
N ASP A 5 -16.33 -49.58 9.44
CA ASP A 5 -16.80 -48.79 8.31
C ASP A 5 -18.04 -47.96 8.70
N LEU A 6 -18.23 -46.78 8.11
CA LEU A 6 -19.52 -46.08 8.05
C LEU A 6 -19.70 -45.45 6.67
N VAL A 7 -20.84 -45.76 6.04
CA VAL A 7 -21.24 -45.38 4.67
C VAL A 7 -22.57 -44.58 4.79
N PRO A 8 -22.84 -43.57 3.95
CA PRO A 8 -23.84 -42.55 4.25
C PRO A 8 -25.29 -42.95 3.88
N THR A 9 -26.25 -42.35 4.57
CA THR A 9 -27.69 -42.56 4.33
C THR A 9 -28.30 -41.52 3.39
N ILE A 10 -28.87 -42.01 2.29
CA ILE A 10 -29.78 -41.28 1.40
C ILE A 10 -31.20 -41.26 2.01
N ARG A 11 -31.94 -40.15 1.86
CA ARG A 11 -33.42 -40.15 1.94
C ARG A 11 -34.05 -39.27 0.85
N THR A 12 -35.09 -39.80 0.23
CA THR A 12 -35.84 -39.22 -0.90
C THR A 12 -37.27 -38.80 -0.49
N ASN A 13 -37.89 -37.95 -1.33
CA ASN A 13 -39.23 -37.36 -1.18
C ASN A 13 -40.41 -38.36 -1.14
N PRO A 14 -41.62 -37.89 -0.76
CA PRO A 14 -42.70 -37.65 -1.75
C PRO A 14 -43.41 -36.27 -1.56
N LEU A 15 -43.67 -35.44 -2.58
CA LEU A 15 -44.68 -35.48 -3.69
C LEU A 15 -46.04 -34.83 -3.38
N LEU A 16 -46.43 -33.86 -4.22
CA LEU A 16 -47.78 -33.48 -4.76
C LEU A 16 -47.60 -32.14 -5.53
N SER A 17 -47.45 -32.12 -6.87
CA SER A 17 -48.52 -32.01 -7.91
C SER A 17 -49.28 -30.68 -7.92
N ASP A 18 -49.63 -30.02 -9.04
CA ASP A 18 -49.33 -30.14 -10.48
C ASP A 18 -50.05 -28.95 -11.19
N LYS A 19 -49.52 -28.42 -12.31
CA LYS A 19 -50.28 -28.05 -13.54
C LYS A 19 -49.50 -27.24 -14.58
N SER A 20 -49.39 -27.86 -15.76
CA SER A 20 -48.93 -27.37 -17.06
C SER A 20 -49.47 -26.01 -17.58
N LYS A 21 -48.67 -25.28 -18.38
CA LYS A 21 -48.75 -25.26 -19.88
C LYS A 21 -47.74 -24.32 -20.56
N ASN A 22 -47.15 -24.79 -21.65
CA ASN A 22 -46.47 -24.01 -22.72
C ASN A 22 -47.43 -23.93 -23.94
N PRO A 23 -47.32 -22.95 -24.86
CA PRO A 23 -46.53 -23.18 -26.08
C PRO A 23 -45.76 -21.95 -26.65
N LYS A 24 -45.10 -22.19 -27.79
CA LYS A 24 -44.03 -21.42 -28.47
C LYS A 24 -44.53 -20.31 -29.45
N PRO A 25 -43.65 -19.52 -30.12
CA PRO A 25 -43.93 -18.17 -30.63
C PRO A 25 -44.27 -18.12 -32.15
N PRO A 26 -44.43 -16.91 -32.71
CA PRO A 26 -44.33 -16.68 -34.16
C PRO A 26 -43.24 -15.67 -34.60
N THR A 27 -42.87 -15.77 -35.86
CA THR A 27 -41.93 -14.90 -36.60
C THR A 27 -42.71 -14.01 -37.61
N THR A 28 -41.99 -13.13 -38.33
CA THR A 28 -42.34 -12.43 -39.60
C THR A 28 -42.83 -10.96 -39.58
N THR A 29 -42.07 -10.16 -40.35
CA THR A 29 -42.29 -8.81 -40.95
C THR A 29 -43.32 -8.87 -42.11
N PRO A 30 -43.68 -7.79 -42.88
CA PRO A 30 -43.05 -6.45 -43.02
C PRO A 30 -44.00 -5.21 -43.13
N GLY A 31 -43.41 -3.99 -43.13
CA GLY A 31 -43.72 -3.01 -44.20
C GLY A 31 -44.33 -1.62 -43.88
N ILE A 32 -43.69 -0.59 -44.47
CA ILE A 32 -44.23 0.70 -44.98
C ILE A 32 -44.34 1.92 -44.02
N GLN A 33 -43.40 2.87 -44.21
CA GLN A 33 -43.49 4.35 -44.43
C GLN A 33 -44.59 5.17 -43.68
N SER A 34 -44.37 6.42 -43.20
CA SER A 34 -43.53 7.49 -43.76
C SER A 34 -43.26 8.70 -42.81
N HIS A 35 -42.25 9.50 -43.19
CA HIS A 35 -42.12 10.98 -43.05
C HIS A 35 -41.74 11.74 -41.74
N LEU A 36 -40.49 12.26 -41.81
CA LEU A 36 -40.05 13.69 -41.72
C LEU A 36 -39.43 14.27 -40.42
N ASN A 37 -38.20 14.75 -40.62
CA ASN A 37 -37.45 15.85 -39.98
C ASN A 37 -37.00 15.70 -38.50
N ASP A 38 -35.89 16.30 -38.07
CA ASP A 38 -34.61 16.71 -38.72
C ASP A 38 -33.64 17.09 -37.58
N HIS A 39 -32.36 16.72 -37.67
CA HIS A 39 -31.17 17.53 -37.31
C HIS A 39 -29.91 16.67 -37.13
N GLU A 40 -29.03 16.72 -38.12
CA GLU A 40 -27.61 16.38 -37.98
C GLU A 40 -26.80 17.57 -37.44
N SER A 41 -25.64 17.30 -36.84
CA SER A 41 -24.48 18.19 -36.83
C SER A 41 -23.20 17.42 -36.50
N GLU A 42 -22.41 17.07 -37.52
CA GLU A 42 -21.03 16.58 -37.35
C GLU A 42 -20.07 17.70 -36.92
N LYS A 43 -18.91 17.35 -36.34
CA LYS A 43 -17.67 18.13 -36.49
C LYS A 43 -16.43 17.24 -36.60
N GLN A 44 -15.56 17.56 -37.57
CA GLN A 44 -14.31 16.87 -37.88
C GLN A 44 -13.04 17.64 -37.44
N LYS A 45 -11.95 16.86 -37.40
CA LYS A 45 -10.49 17.12 -37.30
C LYS A 45 -9.91 18.45 -37.84
N MET A 46 -8.75 18.83 -37.28
CA MET A 46 -7.45 19.06 -37.98
C MET A 46 -6.33 19.31 -36.93
N SER A 47 -5.26 18.50 -36.85
CA SER A 47 -3.94 18.56 -37.54
C SER A 47 -3.00 19.68 -37.05
N HIS A 48 -1.77 19.33 -36.64
CA HIS A 48 -0.78 20.30 -36.16
C HIS A 48 0.67 19.93 -36.52
N ASP A 49 1.35 20.95 -37.02
CA ASP A 49 2.76 21.10 -37.38
C ASP A 49 3.04 22.63 -37.18
N GLU A 50 4.25 23.22 -37.18
CA GLU A 50 5.63 22.73 -37.20
C GLU A 50 6.59 23.84 -36.62
N LEU A 51 7.88 23.51 -36.46
CA LEU A 51 9.08 24.38 -36.53
C LEU A 51 9.40 25.52 -35.50
N ASP A 52 10.58 25.32 -34.89
CA ASP A 52 11.78 26.18 -34.87
C ASP A 52 12.24 27.06 -33.67
N HIS A 53 13.56 27.00 -33.48
CA HIS A 53 14.38 27.69 -32.47
C HIS A 53 15.03 28.97 -33.03
N HIS A 54 15.26 29.98 -32.17
CA HIS A 54 16.54 30.70 -32.18
C HIS A 54 16.89 31.43 -30.86
N ASN A 55 18.19 31.46 -30.57
CA ASN A 55 18.89 32.25 -29.53
C ASN A 55 19.15 33.69 -30.07
N PRO A 56 19.59 34.73 -29.29
CA PRO A 56 20.77 34.66 -28.40
C PRO A 56 20.76 35.58 -27.15
N ALA A 57 21.89 35.61 -26.43
CA ALA A 57 22.13 36.38 -25.19
C ALA A 57 23.02 37.63 -25.39
N VAL A 58 22.87 38.66 -24.53
CA VAL A 58 23.86 39.73 -24.24
C VAL A 58 23.69 40.28 -22.78
N ARG A 59 24.80 40.52 -22.06
CA ARG A 59 24.96 41.38 -20.85
C ARG A 59 25.72 42.68 -21.29
N PRO A 60 25.84 43.83 -20.55
CA PRO A 60 25.86 43.98 -19.07
C PRO A 60 25.46 45.38 -18.47
N LEU A 61 25.82 45.62 -17.19
CA LEU A 61 26.19 46.90 -16.50
C LEU A 61 25.15 47.96 -16.03
N THR A 62 25.17 48.17 -14.69
CA THR A 62 25.13 49.45 -13.91
C THR A 62 24.14 50.58 -14.18
N GLY A 63 23.57 51.14 -13.10
CA GLY A 63 23.05 52.52 -13.06
C GLY A 63 22.07 52.77 -11.92
N ALA A 64 22.07 53.96 -11.31
CA ALA A 64 21.22 54.32 -10.17
C ALA A 64 20.08 55.28 -10.55
N ALA A 65 19.18 55.50 -9.59
CA ALA A 65 18.20 56.59 -9.44
C ALA A 65 16.71 56.32 -9.75
N LEU A 66 15.88 56.83 -8.82
CA LEU A 66 14.42 57.08 -8.86
C LEU A 66 14.09 58.17 -9.92
N PRO A 67 12.82 58.42 -10.35
CA PRO A 67 11.59 58.31 -9.54
C PRO A 67 10.23 57.97 -10.23
N LEU A 68 9.16 57.97 -9.41
CA LEU A 68 7.74 58.28 -9.70
C LEU A 68 6.85 57.37 -10.60
N SER A 69 5.97 56.63 -9.89
CA SER A 69 4.53 56.42 -10.15
C SER A 69 4.01 56.01 -11.54
N ALA A 70 3.53 54.75 -11.66
CA ALA A 70 2.10 54.38 -11.67
C ALA A 70 1.88 52.97 -12.28
N GLY A 71 1.16 52.08 -11.59
CA GLY A 71 0.84 50.75 -12.16
C GLY A 71 0.23 49.77 -11.16
N ARG A 72 -1.05 49.46 -11.35
CA ARG A 72 -1.90 48.57 -10.54
C ARG A 72 -1.26 47.21 -10.22
N GLY A 73 -1.25 46.83 -8.94
CA GLY A 73 -1.04 45.45 -8.47
C GLY A 73 -2.27 44.95 -7.69
N HIS A 74 -2.73 43.74 -7.98
CA HIS A 74 -3.85 43.10 -7.28
C HIS A 74 -3.48 42.75 -5.84
N LEU A 75 -4.30 43.15 -4.85
CA LEU A 75 -4.18 42.61 -3.49
C LEU A 75 -4.74 41.18 -3.42
N MET A 76 -3.87 40.20 -3.19
CA MET A 76 -4.23 39.02 -2.42
C MET A 76 -4.25 39.41 -0.94
N LYS A 77 -5.43 39.43 -0.33
CA LYS A 77 -5.66 39.93 1.03
C LYS A 77 -6.00 38.76 1.97
N GLY A 78 -4.97 38.17 2.56
CA GLY A 78 -5.06 37.15 3.59
C GLY A 78 -3.99 37.40 4.65
N ASP A 79 -4.34 37.19 5.92
CA ASP A 79 -3.49 37.23 7.11
C ASP A 79 -2.63 38.47 7.37
N ARG A 80 -3.23 39.43 8.12
CA ARG A 80 -2.64 40.04 9.33
C ARG A 80 -3.60 41.06 9.95
N HIS A 81 -4.32 40.63 10.99
CA HIS A 81 -4.89 41.52 12.01
C HIS A 81 -4.86 40.80 13.36
N ILE A 82 -3.69 40.83 14.01
CA ILE A 82 -3.59 40.66 15.46
C ILE A 82 -3.78 42.07 16.04
N SER A 83 -4.71 42.26 16.98
CA SER A 83 -4.84 43.55 17.65
C SER A 83 -3.62 43.82 18.52
N THR A 84 -3.19 45.08 18.65
CA THR A 84 -2.12 45.48 19.57
C THR A 84 -2.42 45.03 21.01
N ASP A 85 -3.72 44.97 21.37
CA ASP A 85 -4.20 44.54 22.68
C ASP A 85 -4.02 43.03 22.94
N ASP A 86 -4.14 42.18 21.91
CA ASP A 86 -3.96 40.73 22.03
C ASP A 86 -2.50 40.36 22.36
N ILE A 87 -1.55 41.17 21.88
CA ILE A 87 -0.11 41.00 22.18
C ILE A 87 0.17 41.38 23.65
N GLY A 88 -0.46 42.45 24.14
CA GLY A 88 -0.39 42.85 25.55
C GLY A 88 -0.96 41.78 26.47
N LEU A 89 -2.16 41.28 26.17
CA LEU A 89 -2.83 40.23 26.92
C LEU A 89 -2.01 38.93 26.96
N ASN A 90 -1.48 38.48 25.82
CA ASN A 90 -0.67 37.25 25.77
C ASN A 90 0.60 37.39 26.63
N ARG A 91 1.30 38.54 26.55
CA ARG A 91 2.47 38.82 27.40
C ARG A 91 2.13 38.83 28.89
N GLN A 92 0.98 39.38 29.27
CA GLN A 92 0.51 39.39 30.66
C GLN A 92 0.22 37.96 31.15
N ILE A 93 -0.50 37.15 30.36
CA ILE A 93 -0.79 35.74 30.67
C ILE A 93 0.50 34.94 30.83
N LEU A 94 1.44 35.05 29.90
CA LEU A 94 2.74 34.37 29.98
C LEU A 94 3.55 34.79 31.22
N GLY A 95 3.45 36.05 31.66
CA GLY A 95 4.09 36.54 32.87
C GLY A 95 3.62 35.87 34.17
N THR A 96 2.46 35.20 34.17
CA THR A 96 1.92 34.47 35.33
C THR A 96 2.42 33.02 35.46
N HIS A 97 3.34 32.58 34.59
CA HIS A 97 3.71 31.18 34.49
C HIS A 97 5.18 30.93 34.86
N ALA A 98 5.36 30.18 35.95
CA ALA A 98 6.64 29.74 36.45
C ALA A 98 6.46 28.32 37.03
N PRO A 99 6.31 27.29 36.18
CA PRO A 99 5.93 25.96 36.61
C PRO A 99 7.09 25.24 37.32
N ASP A 100 6.86 24.79 38.55
CA ASP A 100 7.72 23.82 39.25
C ASP A 100 7.21 22.37 39.01
N HIS A 101 5.95 22.22 38.60
CA HIS A 101 5.25 20.95 38.42
C HIS A 101 4.77 20.78 36.98
N GLU A 102 5.66 20.39 36.06
CA GLU A 102 5.29 20.16 34.65
C GLU A 102 4.53 18.84 34.42
N ASP A 103 4.86 17.75 35.12
CA ASP A 103 4.30 16.40 34.90
C ASP A 103 3.32 15.94 36.00
N LEU A 104 2.19 16.64 36.12
CA LEU A 104 1.00 16.14 36.80
C LEU A 104 0.05 15.44 35.81
N ASP A 105 -0.40 14.22 36.10
CA ASP A 105 -1.50 13.57 35.37
C ASP A 105 -2.85 14.06 35.91
N VAL A 106 -3.50 14.95 35.17
CA VAL A 106 -4.75 15.59 35.57
C VAL A 106 -6.01 14.86 35.08
N LYS A 107 -5.87 13.73 34.35
CA LYS A 107 -7.00 12.94 33.84
C LYS A 107 -7.96 12.43 34.93
N PRO A 108 -7.50 11.95 36.11
CA PRO A 108 -8.40 11.53 37.18
C PRO A 108 -9.34 12.66 37.61
N ILE A 109 -8.83 13.90 37.70
CA ILE A 109 -9.63 15.06 38.08
C ILE A 109 -10.63 15.42 36.96
N LEU A 110 -10.20 15.38 35.70
CA LEU A 110 -11.09 15.68 34.57
C LEU A 110 -12.24 14.67 34.45
N SER A 111 -11.99 13.39 34.71
CA SER A 111 -13.04 12.37 34.75
C SER A 111 -14.07 12.66 35.87
N ILE A 112 -13.62 13.11 37.05
CA ILE A 112 -14.52 13.52 38.14
C ILE A 112 -15.34 14.76 37.75
N ILE A 113 -14.75 15.72 37.04
CA ILE A 113 -15.47 16.88 36.49
C ILE A 113 -16.59 16.42 35.54
N GLU A 114 -16.28 15.52 34.60
CA GLU A 114 -17.26 15.00 33.65
C GLU A 114 -18.42 14.29 34.36
N ASP A 115 -18.14 13.44 35.34
CA ASP A 115 -19.16 12.74 36.13
C ASP A 115 -20.08 13.71 36.90
N ILE A 116 -19.53 14.80 37.46
CA ILE A 116 -20.32 15.86 38.12
C ILE A 116 -21.23 16.58 37.11
N LEU A 117 -20.70 16.96 35.94
CA LEU A 117 -21.46 17.66 34.90
C LEU A 117 -22.57 16.79 34.29
N LEU A 118 -22.32 15.48 34.13
CA LEU A 118 -23.33 14.52 33.68
C LEU A 118 -24.45 14.34 34.71
N ARG A 119 -24.09 14.11 35.98
CA ARG A 119 -25.05 13.84 37.06
C ARG A 119 -25.87 15.07 37.46
N GLY A 120 -25.35 16.28 37.26
CA GLY A 120 -26.08 17.52 37.53
C GLY A 120 -27.33 17.72 36.66
N LYS A 121 -27.47 17.01 35.53
CA LYS A 121 -28.46 17.35 34.49
C LYS A 121 -29.68 16.40 34.38
N SER A 122 -29.97 15.58 35.39
CA SER A 122 -31.06 14.60 35.31
C SER A 122 -32.44 15.24 35.47
N LEU A 123 -33.02 15.63 34.34
CA LEU A 123 -34.43 16.01 34.21
C LEU A 123 -35.01 15.35 32.94
N GLU A 124 -35.08 14.01 32.97
CA GLU A 124 -35.93 13.25 32.05
C GLU A 124 -37.26 12.93 32.72
N THR A 125 -38.33 13.52 32.19
CA THR A 125 -39.67 13.43 32.75
C THR A 125 -40.31 12.08 32.43
N VAL A 126 -40.03 11.04 33.22
CA VAL A 126 -40.75 9.76 33.12
C VAL A 126 -42.14 9.89 33.78
N HIS A 127 -43.12 10.33 32.99
CA HIS A 127 -44.53 10.06 33.27
C HIS A 127 -44.92 8.70 32.68
N GLY A 128 -45.14 7.70 33.55
CA GLY A 128 -45.90 6.48 33.21
C GLY A 128 -45.08 5.22 32.91
N ASP A 129 -45.45 4.15 33.61
CA ASP A 129 -45.22 2.72 33.35
C ASP A 129 -43.80 2.10 33.33
N GLN A 130 -43.51 1.43 34.45
CA GLN A 130 -42.93 0.08 34.59
C GLN A 130 -41.59 -0.31 33.91
N VAL A 131 -40.53 -0.34 34.75
CA VAL A 131 -39.46 -1.37 34.79
C VAL A 131 -38.38 -1.32 33.66
N PRO A 132 -37.10 -1.74 33.88
CA PRO A 132 -36.39 -2.14 35.11
C PRO A 132 -35.22 -1.21 35.49
N ALA A 133 -34.64 -1.44 36.68
CA ALA A 133 -33.30 -0.96 37.00
C ALA A 133 -32.26 -1.64 36.10
N HIS A 134 -31.71 -0.91 35.11
CA HIS A 134 -30.60 -1.42 34.31
C HIS A 134 -29.28 -1.30 35.05
N SER A 135 -28.60 -2.44 35.16
CA SER A 135 -27.30 -2.59 35.82
C SER A 135 -26.23 -1.68 35.21
N GLU A 136 -25.71 -0.72 35.99
CA GLU A 136 -24.30 -0.28 35.82
C GLU A 136 -23.42 -1.54 35.93
N SER A 137 -22.45 -1.70 35.03
CA SER A 137 -21.62 -2.91 35.04
C SER A 137 -20.67 -2.94 36.25
N TYR A 138 -20.31 -4.14 36.71
CA TYR A 138 -19.37 -4.30 37.82
C TYR A 138 -17.96 -3.78 37.47
N GLU A 139 -17.56 -3.82 36.20
CA GLU A 139 -16.27 -3.30 35.73
C GLU A 139 -16.24 -1.77 35.75
N GLU A 140 -17.32 -1.10 35.33
CA GLU A 140 -17.41 0.36 35.34
C GLU A 140 -17.37 0.93 36.77
N LYS A 141 -17.98 0.23 37.75
CA LYS A 141 -17.82 0.53 39.17
C LYS A 141 -16.39 0.33 39.68
N SER A 142 -15.69 -0.69 39.19
CA SER A 142 -14.30 -0.95 39.58
C SER A 142 -13.33 0.11 39.06
N PHE A 143 -13.50 0.57 37.82
CA PHE A 143 -12.66 1.64 37.25
C PHE A 143 -12.96 3.01 37.87
N ARG A 144 -14.24 3.38 38.08
CA ARG A 144 -14.60 4.68 38.69
C ARG A 144 -14.05 4.82 40.12
N ASN A 145 -14.11 3.77 40.94
CA ASN A 145 -13.55 3.79 42.30
C ASN A 145 -12.03 4.04 42.29
N ALA A 146 -11.29 3.47 41.34
CA ALA A 146 -9.84 3.63 41.24
C ALA A 146 -9.40 5.08 40.95
N TYR A 147 -10.21 5.86 40.22
CA TYR A 147 -9.93 7.29 39.97
C TYR A 147 -10.20 8.16 41.19
N HIS A 148 -11.23 7.85 41.99
CA HIS A 148 -11.53 8.60 43.23
C HIS A 148 -10.48 8.39 44.33
N ASP A 149 -9.87 7.20 44.42
CA ASP A 149 -8.80 6.90 45.39
C ASP A 149 -7.38 7.37 44.94
N SER A 150 -7.26 7.94 43.74
CA SER A 150 -5.99 8.40 43.18
C SER A 150 -5.30 9.43 44.07
N GLU A 151 -4.00 9.24 44.29
CA GLU A 151 -3.17 10.16 45.10
C GLU A 151 -3.16 11.59 44.53
N MET A 152 -3.39 11.73 43.21
CA MET A 152 -3.56 13.04 42.56
C MET A 152 -4.78 13.80 43.07
N VAL A 153 -5.90 13.11 43.37
CA VAL A 153 -7.11 13.74 43.92
C VAL A 153 -6.80 14.33 45.29
N LYS A 154 -6.05 13.62 46.13
CA LYS A 154 -5.63 14.08 47.46
C LYS A 154 -4.65 15.25 47.37
N MET A 155 -3.67 15.18 46.47
CA MET A 155 -2.71 16.27 46.22
C MET A 155 -3.41 17.56 45.78
N LEU A 156 -4.37 17.46 44.85
CA LEU A 156 -5.04 18.62 44.28
C LEU A 156 -6.27 19.09 45.07
N ALA A 157 -6.74 18.33 46.06
CA ALA A 157 -7.89 18.71 46.90
C ALA A 157 -7.72 20.10 47.56
N TYR A 158 -6.59 20.38 48.21
CA TYR A 158 -6.35 21.69 48.83
C TYR A 158 -6.28 22.84 47.79
N PRO A 159 -5.51 22.73 46.68
CA PRO A 159 -5.58 23.68 45.57
C PRO A 159 -7.00 23.92 45.05
N ILE A 160 -7.78 22.86 44.81
CA ILE A 160 -9.16 22.95 44.32
C ILE A 160 -10.03 23.72 45.32
N THR A 161 -10.04 23.32 46.61
CA THR A 161 -10.82 24.02 47.65
C THR A 161 -10.42 25.49 47.82
N LYS A 162 -9.11 25.80 47.73
CA LYS A 162 -8.62 27.19 47.78
C LYS A 162 -9.20 28.00 46.62
N ILE A 163 -9.13 27.48 45.39
CA ILE A 163 -9.64 28.14 44.20
C ILE A 163 -11.18 28.23 44.21
N THR A 164 -11.90 27.23 44.73
CA THR A 164 -13.37 27.29 44.91
C THR A 164 -13.76 28.48 45.78
N ASN A 165 -13.13 28.63 46.94
CA ASN A 165 -13.37 29.76 47.84
C ASN A 165 -13.00 31.10 47.20
N GLU A 166 -11.89 31.15 46.46
CA GLU A 166 -11.44 32.36 45.77
C GLU A 166 -12.41 32.79 44.66
N ILE A 167 -12.95 31.84 43.87
CA ILE A 167 -14.00 32.09 42.88
C ILE A 167 -15.25 32.62 43.56
N ILE A 168 -15.75 31.95 44.62
CA ILE A 168 -16.97 32.36 45.33
C ILE A 168 -16.83 33.79 45.88
N CYS A 169 -15.74 34.08 46.57
CA CYS A 169 -15.52 35.42 47.15
C CYS A 169 -15.35 36.51 46.09
N LYS A 170 -14.60 36.26 45.00
CA LYS A 170 -14.31 37.29 43.99
C LYS A 170 -15.47 37.53 43.03
N CYS A 171 -16.21 36.49 42.64
CA CYS A 171 -17.43 36.64 41.84
C CYS A 171 -18.57 37.26 42.66
N GLY A 172 -18.77 36.82 43.91
CA GLY A 172 -19.81 37.38 44.79
C GLY A 172 -19.58 38.85 45.17
N ALA A 173 -18.34 39.34 45.14
CA ALA A 173 -18.00 40.75 45.34
C ALA A 173 -18.10 41.62 44.07
N GLY A 174 -18.54 41.07 42.93
CA GLY A 174 -18.64 41.80 41.66
C GLY A 174 -17.28 42.19 41.06
N GLY A 175 -16.22 41.41 41.32
CA GLY A 175 -14.88 41.68 40.83
C GLY A 175 -14.75 41.62 39.30
N GLU A 176 -13.90 42.46 38.71
CA GLU A 176 -13.68 42.49 37.26
C GLU A 176 -13.10 41.15 36.77
N ALA A 177 -13.82 40.44 35.91
CA ALA A 177 -13.49 39.08 35.48
C ALA A 177 -12.08 38.90 34.88
N HIS A 178 -11.50 39.94 34.26
CA HIS A 178 -10.11 39.91 33.81
C HIS A 178 -9.13 39.88 34.98
N SER A 179 -9.26 40.78 35.95
CA SER A 179 -8.40 40.85 37.16
C SER A 179 -8.46 39.55 37.97
N VAL A 180 -9.64 38.94 38.08
CA VAL A 180 -9.84 37.66 38.77
C VAL A 180 -9.13 36.53 38.02
N ALA A 181 -9.29 36.46 36.69
CA ALA A 181 -8.64 35.42 35.87
C ALA A 181 -7.10 35.49 35.94
N ILE A 182 -6.51 36.69 35.92
CA ILE A 182 -5.06 36.87 36.08
C ILE A 182 -4.61 36.47 37.49
N GLY A 183 -5.31 36.90 38.53
CA GLY A 183 -4.97 36.51 39.91
C GLY A 183 -5.07 34.99 40.17
N LEU A 184 -6.00 34.29 39.52
CA LEU A 184 -6.06 32.82 39.57
C LEU A 184 -4.87 32.17 38.85
N LEU A 185 -4.45 32.72 37.71
CA LEU A 185 -3.27 32.25 36.96
C LEU A 185 -1.96 32.46 37.74
N GLU A 186 -1.85 33.54 38.49
CA GLU A 186 -0.74 33.83 39.42
C GLU A 186 -0.77 32.90 40.64
N THR A 187 -1.94 32.68 41.25
CA THR A 187 -2.11 31.73 42.36
C THR A 187 -1.77 30.29 41.97
N LEU A 188 -1.97 29.93 40.71
CA LEU A 188 -1.62 28.62 40.14
C LEU A 188 -0.30 28.65 39.34
N SER A 189 0.56 29.67 39.51
CA SER A 189 1.77 29.90 38.70
C SER A 189 2.70 28.69 38.57
N ASN A 190 2.89 27.94 39.67
CA ASN A 190 3.72 26.73 39.78
C ASN A 190 3.18 25.50 39.01
N TYR A 191 1.96 25.56 38.46
CA TYR A 191 1.32 24.47 37.72
C TYR A 191 1.46 24.64 36.20
N GLY A 192 1.56 23.51 35.49
CA GLY A 192 1.40 23.44 34.03
C GLY A 192 0.06 23.99 33.53
N TRP A 193 0.00 24.41 32.27
CA TRP A 193 -1.20 25.02 31.65
C TRP A 193 -2.44 24.11 31.69
N ASP A 194 -2.24 22.80 31.48
CA ASP A 194 -3.26 21.76 31.63
C ASP A 194 -3.79 21.69 33.07
N ALA A 195 -2.91 21.69 34.07
CA ALA A 195 -3.29 21.67 35.48
C ALA A 195 -3.98 22.96 35.92
N LYS A 196 -3.53 24.14 35.44
CA LYS A 196 -4.21 25.43 35.65
C LYS A 196 -5.67 25.39 35.19
N ALA A 197 -5.93 24.84 34.00
CA ALA A 197 -7.28 24.66 33.48
C ALA A 197 -8.09 23.67 34.32
N VAL A 198 -7.58 22.46 34.57
CA VAL A 198 -8.32 21.40 35.27
C VAL A 198 -8.58 21.74 36.74
N ILE A 199 -7.63 22.33 37.47
CA ILE A 199 -7.84 22.75 38.88
C ILE A 199 -8.93 23.82 38.95
N THR A 200 -8.91 24.82 38.06
CA THR A 200 -9.94 25.88 38.05
C THR A 200 -11.31 25.33 37.65
N PHE A 201 -11.34 24.39 36.71
CA PHE A 201 -12.59 23.75 36.29
C PHE A 201 -13.16 22.86 37.40
N ALA A 202 -12.34 22.05 38.07
CA ALA A 202 -12.73 21.28 39.24
C ALA A 202 -13.28 22.17 40.36
N ALA A 203 -12.63 23.30 40.62
CA ALA A 203 -13.03 24.24 41.65
C ALA A 203 -14.44 24.83 41.43
N PHE A 204 -14.81 25.10 40.17
CA PHE A 204 -16.19 25.47 39.83
C PHE A 204 -17.15 24.27 39.83
N SER A 205 -16.71 23.10 39.36
CA SER A 205 -17.53 21.88 39.34
C SER A 205 -17.97 21.45 40.74
N VAL A 206 -17.19 21.73 41.79
CA VAL A 206 -17.64 21.59 43.19
C VAL A 206 -18.90 22.43 43.45
N SER A 207 -18.86 23.74 43.19
CA SER A 207 -20.00 24.64 43.39
C SER A 207 -21.22 24.28 42.52
N TYR A 208 -20.98 23.87 41.26
CA TYR A 208 -22.02 23.41 40.34
C TYR A 208 -22.67 22.10 40.83
N GLY A 209 -21.86 21.14 41.28
CA GLY A 209 -22.31 19.87 41.83
C GLY A 209 -23.08 20.05 43.14
N GLU A 210 -22.62 20.93 44.04
CA GLU A 210 -23.34 21.27 45.26
C GLU A 210 -24.72 21.87 44.98
N PHE A 211 -24.83 22.77 44.00
CA PHE A 211 -26.11 23.38 43.61
C PHE A 211 -27.11 22.31 43.15
N TRP A 212 -26.71 21.47 42.19
CA TRP A 212 -27.58 20.43 41.65
C TRP A 212 -27.86 19.30 42.66
N LEU A 213 -26.93 18.98 43.55
CA LEU A 213 -27.16 18.01 44.63
C LEU A 213 -28.23 18.50 45.61
N VAL A 214 -28.20 19.78 45.97
CA VAL A 214 -29.22 20.40 46.84
C VAL A 214 -30.57 20.45 46.13
N GLU A 215 -30.63 20.91 44.87
CA GLU A 215 -31.89 21.03 44.14
C GLU A 215 -32.53 19.66 43.84
N ASN A 216 -31.76 18.69 43.34
CA ASN A 216 -32.27 17.34 43.03
C ASN A 216 -32.77 16.58 44.28
N LEU A 217 -32.20 16.84 45.46
CA LEU A 217 -32.62 16.20 46.71
C LEU A 217 -33.65 17.02 47.51
N ARG A 218 -33.95 18.25 47.11
CA ARG A 218 -34.79 19.22 47.85
C ARG A 218 -36.17 18.68 48.24
N VAL A 219 -36.79 17.89 47.37
CA VAL A 219 -38.12 17.29 47.61
C VAL A 219 -38.05 16.11 48.59
N MET A 220 -36.95 15.35 48.57
CA MET A 220 -36.84 14.06 49.25
C MET A 220 -36.03 14.10 50.55
N ASN A 221 -35.24 15.16 50.78
CA ASN A 221 -34.32 15.27 51.91
C ASN A 221 -34.53 16.59 52.67
N PRO A 222 -34.98 16.55 53.95
CA PRO A 222 -35.15 17.75 54.77
C PRO A 222 -33.90 18.63 54.87
N LEU A 223 -32.70 18.04 54.96
CA LEU A 223 -31.45 18.80 55.02
C LEU A 223 -31.20 19.58 53.72
N ALA A 224 -31.48 18.98 52.55
CA ALA A 224 -31.35 19.66 51.27
C ALA A 224 -32.38 20.80 51.15
N ARG A 225 -33.61 20.60 51.63
CA ARG A 225 -34.64 21.64 51.69
C ARG A 225 -34.24 22.81 52.58
N ASP A 226 -33.72 22.53 53.77
CA ASP A 226 -33.32 23.57 54.72
C ASP A 226 -32.08 24.35 54.22
N ILE A 227 -31.13 23.66 53.55
CA ILE A 227 -30.02 24.31 52.83
C ILE A 227 -30.53 25.16 51.65
N ALA A 228 -31.49 24.67 50.87
CA ALA A 228 -32.08 25.41 49.75
C ALA A 228 -32.80 26.68 50.21
N ALA A 229 -33.46 26.64 51.37
CA ALA A 229 -34.08 27.81 51.99
C ALA A 229 -33.04 28.84 52.47
N LEU A 230 -31.92 28.40 53.07
CA LEU A 230 -30.83 29.29 53.49
C LEU A 230 -30.01 29.85 52.30
N LYS A 231 -29.93 29.11 51.18
CA LYS A 231 -29.33 29.54 49.91
C LYS A 231 -30.31 30.33 49.01
N ASP A 232 -31.55 30.55 49.47
CA ASP A 232 -32.63 31.25 48.76
C ASP A 232 -32.82 30.76 47.31
N ILE A 233 -32.87 29.44 47.14
CA ILE A 233 -33.06 28.81 45.83
C ILE A 233 -34.56 28.86 45.48
N PRO A 234 -34.99 29.37 44.31
CA PRO A 234 -36.41 29.46 43.93
C PRO A 234 -37.17 28.12 44.00
N GLU A 235 -38.41 28.11 44.52
CA GLU A 235 -39.19 26.87 44.71
C GLU A 235 -39.71 26.20 43.41
N THR A 236 -39.72 26.92 42.28
CA THR A 236 -40.22 26.43 40.99
C THR A 236 -39.24 26.71 39.85
N MET A 237 -38.16 25.92 39.80
CA MET A 237 -37.22 25.92 38.66
C MET A 237 -37.90 25.61 37.31
N GLU A 238 -38.95 24.76 37.31
CA GLU A 238 -39.58 24.24 36.08
C GLU A 238 -40.47 25.24 35.32
N GLN A 239 -40.85 26.40 35.90
CA GLN A 239 -41.86 27.31 35.30
C GLN A 239 -41.32 28.62 34.70
N LYS A 240 -40.00 28.82 34.65
CA LYS A 240 -39.38 29.93 33.88
C LYS A 240 -38.59 29.40 32.70
N GLU A 241 -39.15 29.50 31.50
CA GLU A 241 -38.48 29.21 30.22
C GLU A 241 -37.11 29.93 30.11
N GLU A 242 -37.03 31.14 30.66
CA GLU A 242 -35.82 31.98 30.74
C GLU A 242 -34.72 31.41 31.64
N MET A 243 -35.08 30.66 32.69
CA MET A 243 -34.11 29.99 33.57
C MET A 243 -33.47 28.79 32.86
N ASN A 244 -34.29 28.00 32.16
CA ASN A 244 -33.80 26.88 31.35
C ASN A 244 -32.84 27.35 30.25
N LYS A 245 -33.13 28.47 29.57
CA LYS A 245 -32.24 29.09 28.58
C LYS A 245 -30.86 29.45 29.16
N LYS A 246 -30.80 29.98 30.39
CA LYS A 246 -29.53 30.32 31.07
C LYS A 246 -28.73 29.09 31.47
N PHE A 247 -29.38 28.07 32.04
CA PHE A 247 -28.69 26.80 32.32
C PHE A 247 -28.20 26.12 31.04
N GLN A 248 -28.95 26.19 29.94
CA GLN A 248 -28.49 25.68 28.65
C GLN A 248 -27.30 26.49 28.10
N ALA A 249 -27.24 27.81 28.32
CA ALA A 249 -26.06 28.63 27.99
C ALA A 249 -24.83 28.26 28.83
N ILE A 250 -25.00 28.05 30.15
CA ILE A 250 -23.94 27.52 31.03
C ILE A 250 -23.46 26.15 30.52
N VAL A 251 -24.35 25.19 30.29
CA VAL A 251 -23.99 23.84 29.80
C VAL A 251 -23.27 23.88 28.45
N ASN A 252 -23.67 24.79 27.54
CA ASN A 252 -22.98 24.98 26.27
C ASN A 252 -21.56 25.54 26.46
N LEU A 253 -21.37 26.52 27.35
CA LEU A 253 -20.05 27.07 27.68
C LEU A 253 -19.16 26.03 28.38
N LEU A 254 -19.69 25.27 29.34
CA LEU A 254 -18.96 24.21 30.03
C LEU A 254 -18.55 23.07 29.08
N ARG A 255 -19.37 22.75 28.07
CA ARG A 255 -18.98 21.82 26.99
C ARG A 255 -17.83 22.38 26.14
N ALA A 256 -17.85 23.67 25.81
CA ALA A 256 -16.74 24.31 25.09
C ALA A 256 -15.44 24.33 25.93
N VAL A 257 -15.54 24.64 27.23
CA VAL A 257 -14.42 24.55 28.20
C VAL A 257 -13.86 23.12 28.26
N LEU A 258 -14.72 22.11 28.38
CA LEU A 258 -14.33 20.70 28.42
C LEU A 258 -13.60 20.26 27.14
N ASN A 259 -14.14 20.61 25.97
CA ASN A 259 -13.52 20.30 24.67
C ASN A 259 -12.11 20.91 24.54
N VAL A 260 -11.94 22.20 24.87
CA VAL A 260 -10.62 22.85 24.82
C VAL A 260 -9.66 22.22 25.84
N THR A 261 -10.14 21.87 27.04
CA THR A 261 -9.33 21.22 28.09
C THR A 261 -8.81 19.87 27.63
N HIS A 262 -9.65 19.04 26.99
CA HIS A 262 -9.24 17.76 26.38
C HIS A 262 -8.16 17.94 25.31
N ILE A 263 -8.28 18.96 24.44
CA ILE A 263 -7.28 19.21 23.39
C ILE A 263 -5.93 19.62 24.01
N ILE A 264 -5.94 20.47 25.04
CA ILE A 264 -4.72 20.88 25.77
C ILE A 264 -4.02 19.66 26.41
N ILE A 265 -4.79 18.74 26.99
CA ILE A 265 -4.25 17.49 27.57
C ILE A 265 -3.63 16.61 26.46
N LYS A 266 -4.30 16.44 25.31
CA LYS A 266 -3.74 15.70 24.17
C LYS A 266 -2.43 16.29 23.65
N PHE A 267 -2.25 17.63 23.67
CA PHE A 267 -0.97 18.26 23.34
C PHE A 267 0.16 17.91 24.32
N LYS A 268 -0.15 17.71 25.61
CA LYS A 268 0.83 17.29 26.63
C LYS A 268 1.28 15.83 26.44
N GLU A 269 0.41 14.98 25.91
CA GLU A 269 0.65 13.54 25.69
C GLU A 269 1.46 13.22 24.43
N LEU A 270 1.83 14.21 23.62
CA LEU A 270 2.54 13.97 22.37
C LEU A 270 3.93 13.33 22.58
N PRO A 271 4.32 12.31 21.78
CA PRO A 271 5.59 11.59 21.97
C PRO A 271 6.85 12.46 21.90
N THR A 272 7.47 12.70 23.06
CA THR A 272 8.68 13.52 23.21
C THR A 272 9.93 12.98 22.48
N GLN A 273 9.92 11.70 22.08
CA GLN A 273 11.01 11.05 21.34
C GLN A 273 11.10 11.46 19.85
N TYR A 274 10.03 12.06 19.32
CA TYR A 274 9.90 12.47 17.91
C TYR A 274 9.70 13.98 17.76
N VAL A 275 9.11 14.63 18.78
CA VAL A 275 8.99 16.09 18.86
C VAL A 275 9.59 16.56 20.18
N ASN A 276 10.70 17.30 20.09
CA ASN A 276 11.22 18.05 21.23
C ASN A 276 10.24 19.19 21.56
N ARG A 277 9.93 19.41 22.86
CA ARG A 277 9.14 20.57 23.32
C ARG A 277 9.70 21.91 22.81
N ASP A 278 11.01 21.96 22.55
CA ASP A 278 11.69 23.14 22.00
C ASP A 278 11.60 23.32 20.47
N SER A 279 11.03 22.38 19.71
CA SER A 279 10.97 22.48 18.24
C SER A 279 10.12 23.67 17.78
N PRO A 280 10.43 24.30 16.63
CA PRO A 280 9.65 25.43 16.12
C PRO A 280 8.21 25.03 15.77
N GLU A 281 7.98 23.78 15.33
CA GLU A 281 6.65 23.23 15.07
C GLU A 281 5.83 23.11 16.36
N MET A 282 6.41 22.53 17.42
CA MET A 282 5.76 22.38 18.72
C MET A 282 5.48 23.72 19.37
N LYS A 283 6.44 24.65 19.32
CA LYS A 283 6.26 26.03 19.79
C LYS A 283 5.17 26.79 19.04
N THR A 284 5.05 26.58 17.72
CA THR A 284 3.98 27.18 16.91
C THR A 284 2.62 26.59 17.25
N ALA A 285 2.51 25.27 17.37
CA ALA A 285 1.25 24.59 17.70
C ALA A 285 0.75 24.92 19.12
N THR A 286 1.67 25.07 20.09
CA THR A 286 1.34 25.32 21.51
C THR A 286 1.20 26.80 21.88
N VAL A 287 1.54 27.74 20.98
CA VAL A 287 1.55 29.20 21.25
C VAL A 287 0.21 29.76 21.74
N HIS A 288 -0.90 29.10 21.38
CA HIS A 288 -2.25 29.51 21.76
C HIS A 288 -2.76 28.86 23.06
N ILE A 289 -2.06 27.87 23.62
CA ILE A 289 -2.48 27.17 24.85
C ILE A 289 -2.59 28.14 26.05
N PRO A 290 -1.63 29.04 26.34
CA PRO A 290 -1.75 29.99 27.46
C PRO A 290 -3.02 30.85 27.35
N THR A 291 -3.27 31.37 26.15
CA THR A 291 -4.48 32.16 25.84
C THR A 291 -5.75 31.32 25.96
N ALA A 292 -5.73 30.04 25.56
CA ALA A 292 -6.86 29.13 25.69
C ALA A 292 -7.21 28.85 27.16
N VAL A 293 -6.20 28.63 28.02
CA VAL A 293 -6.39 28.46 29.48
C VAL A 293 -6.97 29.72 30.10
N TYR A 294 -6.51 30.92 29.70
CA TYR A 294 -7.11 32.17 30.15
C TYR A 294 -8.60 32.28 29.76
N TRP A 295 -8.97 31.90 28.53
CA TRP A 295 -10.38 31.92 28.11
C TRP A 295 -11.22 30.81 28.78
N ILE A 296 -10.62 29.65 29.12
CA ILE A 296 -11.25 28.63 29.97
C ILE A 296 -11.58 29.23 31.34
N ILE A 297 -10.61 29.86 32.00
CA ILE A 297 -10.80 30.49 33.33
C ILE A 297 -11.85 31.59 33.25
N ARG A 298 -11.82 32.44 32.22
CA ARG A 298 -12.86 33.45 31.97
C ARG A 298 -14.25 32.85 31.77
N GLY A 299 -14.35 31.74 31.02
CA GLY A 299 -15.60 31.00 30.84
C GLY A 299 -16.14 30.43 32.14
N ILE A 300 -15.26 29.82 32.95
CA ILE A 300 -15.59 29.30 34.28
C ILE A 300 -16.07 30.42 35.22
N LEU A 301 -15.40 31.58 35.24
CA LEU A 301 -15.80 32.72 36.06
C LEU A 301 -17.15 33.31 35.64
N ALA A 302 -17.46 33.34 34.34
CA ALA A 302 -18.77 33.74 33.84
C ALA A 302 -19.88 32.76 34.28
N CYS A 303 -19.63 31.44 34.16
CA CYS A 303 -20.52 30.41 34.70
C CYS A 303 -20.69 30.53 36.23
N ALA A 304 -19.62 30.81 36.97
CA ALA A 304 -19.65 30.98 38.42
C ALA A 304 -20.47 32.21 38.84
N SER A 305 -20.29 33.35 38.15
CA SER A 305 -21.02 34.58 38.43
C SER A 305 -22.52 34.39 38.18
N VAL A 306 -22.91 33.75 37.08
CA VAL A 306 -24.33 33.44 36.83
C VAL A 306 -24.86 32.43 37.86
N LEU A 307 -24.12 31.37 38.19
CA LEU A 307 -24.55 30.40 39.21
C LEU A 307 -24.74 31.05 40.59
N LEU A 308 -23.85 31.97 40.99
CA LEU A 308 -23.96 32.71 42.25
C LEU A 308 -25.09 33.75 42.22
N ASN A 309 -25.33 34.42 41.09
CA ASN A 309 -26.49 35.31 40.93
C ASN A 309 -27.84 34.56 41.05
N LEU A 310 -27.85 33.22 40.87
CA LEU A 310 -29.03 32.36 41.09
C LEU A 310 -29.18 31.89 42.55
N ILE A 311 -28.20 32.19 43.42
CA ILE A 311 -28.13 31.75 44.82
C ILE A 311 -28.10 33.02 45.69
N GLY A 312 -29.25 33.41 46.26
CA GLY A 312 -29.34 34.56 47.18
C GLY A 312 -29.97 35.85 46.63
N SER A 313 -30.62 35.84 45.46
CA SER A 313 -31.20 37.04 44.83
C SER A 313 -32.71 37.24 45.01
N GLY A 314 -33.42 36.31 45.63
CA GLY A 314 -34.88 36.36 45.80
C GLY A 314 -35.68 36.42 44.50
N HIS A 315 -36.96 36.78 44.62
CA HIS A 315 -37.91 36.77 43.49
C HIS A 315 -37.69 37.89 42.45
N GLU A 316 -36.79 38.85 42.67
CA GLU A 316 -36.49 39.95 41.73
C GLU A 316 -35.45 39.56 40.66
N PHE A 317 -35.86 38.67 39.75
CA PHE A 317 -35.09 38.28 38.57
C PHE A 317 -34.98 39.41 37.53
N ILE A 318 -34.18 40.44 37.81
CA ILE A 318 -33.70 41.40 36.80
C ILE A 318 -32.29 40.97 36.36
N THR A 319 -32.24 40.03 35.43
CA THR A 319 -30.96 39.62 34.80
C THR A 319 -30.69 40.48 33.58
N SER A 320 -29.46 40.98 33.44
CA SER A 320 -29.10 41.79 32.28
C SER A 320 -29.01 40.92 31.01
N THR A 321 -29.41 41.46 29.86
CA THR A 321 -29.18 40.80 28.55
C THR A 321 -27.68 40.65 28.23
N ALA A 322 -26.82 41.41 28.92
CA ALA A 322 -25.38 41.37 28.78
C ALA A 322 -24.77 40.04 29.30
N GLU A 323 -25.23 39.52 30.44
CA GLU A 323 -24.70 38.26 31.02
C GLU A 323 -24.94 37.06 30.09
N SER A 324 -26.17 36.90 29.57
CA SER A 324 -26.50 35.84 28.60
C SER A 324 -25.71 35.97 27.30
N TRP A 325 -25.40 37.19 26.87
CA TRP A 325 -24.58 37.45 25.68
C TRP A 325 -23.09 37.17 25.94
N GLU A 326 -22.56 37.49 27.12
CA GLU A 326 -21.18 37.15 27.51
C GLU A 326 -20.97 35.63 27.48
N LEU A 327 -21.86 34.84 28.11
CA LEU A 327 -21.79 33.37 28.08
C LEU A 327 -21.74 32.81 26.63
N LEU A 328 -22.62 33.30 25.75
CA LEU A 328 -22.68 32.86 24.36
C LEU A 328 -21.42 33.28 23.58
N SER A 329 -20.92 34.49 23.81
CA SER A 329 -19.70 35.00 23.17
C SER A 329 -18.45 34.21 23.60
N LEU A 330 -18.35 33.83 24.88
CA LEU A 330 -17.27 33.00 25.42
C LEU A 330 -17.36 31.57 24.90
N ALA A 331 -18.57 31.00 24.78
CA ALA A 331 -18.76 29.67 24.23
C ALA A 331 -18.36 29.60 22.75
N SER A 332 -18.74 30.61 21.96
CA SER A 332 -18.33 30.77 20.56
C SER A 332 -16.81 30.93 20.43
N LYS A 333 -16.21 31.79 21.28
CA LYS A 333 -14.76 32.02 21.29
C LYS A 333 -13.97 30.76 21.62
N LEU A 334 -14.35 30.02 22.67
CA LEU A 334 -13.72 28.75 23.02
C LEU A 334 -13.94 27.67 21.94
N SER A 335 -15.08 27.65 21.28
CA SER A 335 -15.33 26.73 20.15
C SER A 335 -14.38 27.00 18.98
N HIS A 336 -14.24 28.25 18.54
CA HIS A 336 -13.27 28.64 17.51
C HIS A 336 -11.81 28.33 17.93
N MET A 337 -11.49 28.47 19.22
CA MET A 337 -10.17 28.07 19.73
C MET A 337 -9.98 26.55 19.73
N SER A 338 -11.04 25.76 19.99
CA SER A 338 -10.98 24.30 19.90
C SER A 338 -10.77 23.82 18.46
N GLU A 339 -11.43 24.44 17.48
CA GLU A 339 -11.25 24.12 16.06
C GLU A 339 -9.79 24.37 15.61
N HIS A 340 -9.25 25.55 15.94
CA HIS A 340 -7.85 25.90 15.62
C HIS A 340 -6.84 24.98 16.32
N LEU A 341 -7.01 24.74 17.63
CA LEU A 341 -6.12 23.85 18.38
C LEU A 341 -6.19 22.40 17.88
N GLN A 342 -7.38 21.91 17.49
CA GLN A 342 -7.55 20.56 16.95
C GLN A 342 -6.92 20.42 15.55
N ASP A 343 -7.01 21.43 14.69
CA ASP A 343 -6.29 21.49 13.41
C ASP A 343 -4.76 21.47 13.61
N GLN A 344 -4.23 22.25 14.56
CA GLN A 344 -2.80 22.23 14.88
C GLN A 344 -2.36 20.87 15.45
N LEU A 345 -3.18 20.24 16.29
CA LEU A 345 -2.91 18.91 16.85
C LEU A 345 -2.86 17.84 15.73
N ASN A 346 -3.80 17.89 14.78
CA ASN A 346 -3.82 16.97 13.64
C ASN A 346 -2.56 17.13 12.77
N LYS A 347 -2.22 18.37 12.40
CA LYS A 347 -1.00 18.69 11.62
C LYS A 347 0.28 18.23 12.30
N LEU A 348 0.33 18.31 13.63
CA LEU A 348 1.47 17.88 14.43
C LEU A 348 1.56 16.34 14.54
N ASN A 349 0.42 15.64 14.67
CA ASN A 349 0.37 14.19 14.57
C ASN A 349 0.85 13.70 13.19
N ASP A 350 0.36 14.28 12.10
CA ASP A 350 0.83 13.97 10.74
C ASP A 350 2.35 14.20 10.59
N PHE A 351 2.90 15.22 11.26
CA PHE A 351 4.34 15.48 11.28
C PHE A 351 5.10 14.41 12.08
N ILE A 352 4.61 14.04 13.27
CA ILE A 352 5.17 12.97 14.10
C ILE A 352 5.20 11.65 13.32
N ASP A 353 4.09 11.27 12.69
CA ASP A 353 3.98 10.03 11.91
C ASP A 353 4.94 10.01 10.72
N ARG A 354 5.10 11.14 10.02
CA ARG A 354 6.11 11.27 8.95
C ARG A 354 7.54 11.14 9.47
N GLN A 355 7.86 11.70 10.64
CA GLN A 355 9.19 11.55 11.26
C GLN A 355 9.44 10.12 11.75
N TYR A 356 8.41 9.46 12.30
CA TYR A 356 8.45 8.06 12.72
C TYR A 356 8.74 7.15 11.52
N GLN A 357 7.94 7.25 10.45
CA GLN A 357 8.12 6.46 9.22
C GLN A 357 9.47 6.73 8.55
N LYS A 358 9.96 7.99 8.61
CA LYS A 358 11.30 8.31 8.12
C LYS A 358 12.40 7.62 8.94
N ARG A 359 12.32 7.64 10.27
CA ARG A 359 13.29 6.95 11.13
C ARG A 359 13.27 5.44 10.90
N GLU A 360 12.10 4.81 10.87
CA GLU A 360 11.99 3.37 10.56
C GLU A 360 12.59 3.03 9.19
N PHE A 361 12.40 3.89 8.19
CA PHE A 361 12.99 3.72 6.86
C PHE A 361 14.52 3.82 6.88
N ASP A 362 15.07 4.85 7.55
CA ASP A 362 16.52 5.03 7.71
C ASP A 362 17.14 3.86 8.49
N ASP A 363 16.47 3.38 9.55
CA ASP A 363 16.86 2.20 10.32
C ASP A 363 16.82 0.92 9.48
N MET A 364 15.83 0.76 8.59
CA MET A 364 15.72 -0.36 7.65
C MET A 364 16.84 -0.32 6.61
N VAL A 365 17.14 0.85 6.03
CA VAL A 365 18.29 1.07 5.13
C VAL A 365 19.61 0.69 5.80
N ASN A 366 19.78 1.02 7.07
CA ASN A 366 20.98 0.65 7.84
C ASN A 366 21.00 -0.84 8.20
N ALA A 367 19.84 -1.44 8.52
CA ALA A 367 19.73 -2.85 8.83
C ALA A 367 20.12 -3.74 7.64
N PHE A 368 19.60 -3.49 6.44
CA PHE A 368 19.96 -4.28 5.24
C PHE A 368 21.43 -4.18 4.82
N LYS A 369 22.15 -3.12 5.24
CA LYS A 369 23.59 -2.96 5.01
C LYS A 369 24.46 -3.69 6.05
N ALA A 370 23.92 -3.94 7.24
CA ALA A 370 24.62 -4.60 8.33
C ALA A 370 24.50 -6.12 8.22
N SER A 371 25.50 -6.84 8.74
CA SER A 371 25.41 -8.29 8.96
C SER A 371 24.86 -8.54 10.36
N HIS A 372 23.85 -9.42 10.46
CA HIS A 372 23.24 -9.79 11.75
C HIS A 372 23.64 -11.21 12.14
N ILE A 373 23.30 -11.62 13.37
CA ILE A 373 23.52 -12.99 13.85
C ILE A 373 22.65 -13.98 13.06
N ASP A 374 21.40 -13.60 12.80
CA ASP A 374 20.45 -14.29 11.93
C ASP A 374 19.60 -13.27 11.16
N ASN A 375 18.84 -13.75 10.18
CA ASN A 375 17.91 -12.99 9.36
C ASN A 375 16.64 -12.47 10.10
N MET A 376 16.41 -12.81 11.38
CA MET A 376 15.16 -12.49 12.08
C MET A 376 14.92 -11.00 12.25
N LYS A 377 15.98 -10.20 12.45
CA LYS A 377 15.84 -8.75 12.56
C LYS A 377 15.23 -8.16 11.28
N ILE A 378 15.68 -8.63 10.13
CA ILE A 378 15.22 -8.19 8.82
C ILE A 378 13.79 -8.67 8.56
N LEU A 379 13.50 -9.96 8.80
CA LEU A 379 12.14 -10.51 8.65
C LEU A 379 11.11 -9.78 9.53
N LYS A 380 11.45 -9.42 10.77
CA LYS A 380 10.59 -8.64 11.68
C LYS A 380 10.45 -7.16 11.30
N MET A 381 11.36 -6.60 10.51
CA MET A 381 11.21 -5.25 9.95
C MET A 381 10.31 -5.26 8.70
N ILE A 382 10.32 -6.36 7.93
CA ILE A 382 9.45 -6.55 6.76
C ILE A 382 8.02 -6.92 7.17
N ILE A 383 7.84 -7.82 8.14
CA ILE A 383 6.54 -8.34 8.57
C ILE A 383 6.21 -7.85 9.99
N ARG A 384 5.13 -7.07 10.10
CA ARG A 384 4.57 -6.58 11.37
C ARG A 384 3.85 -7.72 12.09
N ALA A 385 4.53 -8.32 13.06
CA ALA A 385 3.98 -9.41 13.86
C ALA A 385 4.31 -9.24 15.35
N GLY A 386 3.33 -9.47 16.22
CA GLY A 386 3.58 -9.61 17.67
C GLY A 386 4.31 -10.92 17.99
N GLU A 387 5.02 -10.99 19.13
CA GLU A 387 5.92 -12.12 19.46
C GLU A 387 5.24 -13.49 19.54
N ASN A 388 3.92 -13.54 19.76
CA ASN A 388 3.14 -14.77 19.82
C ASN A 388 2.24 -15.00 18.60
N GLN A 389 2.31 -14.13 17.58
CA GLN A 389 1.52 -14.25 16.35
C GLN A 389 2.14 -15.30 15.40
N MET A 390 1.32 -15.87 14.53
CA MET A 390 1.75 -16.74 13.42
C MET A 390 1.46 -16.00 12.10
N PRO A 391 2.36 -15.09 11.68
CA PRO A 391 2.06 -14.10 10.63
C PRO A 391 2.32 -14.61 9.22
N ILE A 392 2.81 -15.84 9.06
CA ILE A 392 3.04 -16.49 7.77
C ILE A 392 2.21 -17.77 7.67
N PHE A 393 1.87 -18.12 6.44
CA PHE A 393 1.10 -19.30 6.06
C PHE A 393 1.99 -20.25 5.26
N ASP A 394 2.08 -21.51 5.69
CA ASP A 394 2.78 -22.61 5.01
C ASP A 394 1.90 -23.14 3.87
N GLY A 395 2.27 -22.87 2.62
CA GLY A 395 1.54 -23.33 1.43
C GLY A 395 1.52 -24.86 1.25
N THR A 396 2.48 -25.60 1.82
CA THR A 396 2.52 -27.06 1.74
C THR A 396 1.63 -27.70 2.82
N ARG A 397 1.73 -27.24 4.07
CA ARG A 397 0.99 -27.81 5.22
C ARG A 397 -0.38 -27.16 5.46
N ARG A 398 -0.66 -26.03 4.80
CA ARG A 398 -1.91 -25.25 4.89
C ARG A 398 -2.26 -24.78 6.30
N ILE A 399 -1.24 -24.33 7.03
CA ILE A 399 -1.36 -23.82 8.40
C ILE A 399 -0.56 -22.52 8.57
N ASN A 400 -0.91 -21.74 9.57
CA ASN A 400 -0.13 -20.58 9.97
C ASN A 400 1.06 -21.02 10.84
N GLU A 401 2.22 -20.41 10.63
CA GLU A 401 3.48 -20.69 11.30
C GLU A 401 4.12 -19.40 11.82
N ARG A 402 5.12 -19.54 12.70
CA ARG A 402 5.92 -18.42 13.22
C ARG A 402 7.07 -18.09 12.28
N LEU A 403 7.54 -16.83 12.29
CA LEU A 403 8.70 -16.41 11.48
C LEU A 403 9.98 -17.21 11.78
N GLU A 404 10.10 -17.76 12.99
CA GLU A 404 11.23 -18.57 13.43
C GLU A 404 11.53 -19.80 12.55
N VAL A 405 10.57 -20.30 11.76
CA VAL A 405 10.82 -21.41 10.80
C VAL A 405 11.78 -21.00 9.68
N LEU A 406 11.88 -19.70 9.39
CA LEU A 406 12.78 -19.13 8.38
C LEU A 406 14.12 -18.66 8.98
N ARG A 407 14.38 -18.93 10.27
CA ARG A 407 15.61 -18.49 10.93
C ARG A 407 16.83 -19.18 10.35
N MET A 408 17.88 -18.42 10.03
CA MET A 408 19.15 -18.94 9.51
C MET A 408 19.04 -19.73 8.19
N THR A 409 17.97 -19.53 7.42
CA THR A 409 17.83 -20.06 6.06
C THR A 409 18.05 -18.96 5.02
N TYR A 410 18.37 -19.34 3.79
CA TYR A 410 18.20 -18.43 2.65
C TYR A 410 16.70 -18.23 2.41
N VAL A 411 16.27 -16.97 2.32
CA VAL A 411 14.85 -16.64 2.10
C VAL A 411 14.73 -15.85 0.80
N LEU A 412 14.02 -16.44 -0.16
CA LEU A 412 13.68 -15.82 -1.44
C LEU A 412 12.33 -15.12 -1.29
N LEU A 413 12.35 -13.81 -1.11
CA LEU A 413 11.16 -12.98 -1.03
C LEU A 413 10.59 -12.80 -2.45
N LEU A 414 9.48 -13.47 -2.74
CA LEU A 414 8.69 -13.19 -3.94
C LEU A 414 7.87 -11.94 -3.65
N VAL A 415 8.28 -10.80 -4.20
CA VAL A 415 7.58 -9.51 -4.07
C VAL A 415 6.79 -9.26 -5.34
N SER A 416 5.48 -9.09 -5.22
CA SER A 416 4.59 -8.87 -6.36
C SER A 416 3.33 -8.12 -5.93
N ASP A 417 2.58 -7.59 -6.89
CA ASP A 417 1.17 -7.29 -6.69
C ASP A 417 0.33 -8.58 -6.76
N LEU A 418 -1.00 -8.47 -6.75
CA LEU A 418 -1.91 -9.60 -6.97
C LEU A 418 -2.02 -10.00 -8.45
N ASP A 419 -1.58 -9.17 -9.40
CA ASP A 419 -1.67 -9.44 -10.84
C ASP A 419 -0.46 -10.24 -11.36
N LEU A 420 -0.20 -11.38 -10.71
CA LEU A 420 0.85 -12.33 -11.09
C LEU A 420 0.50 -13.07 -12.41
N PRO A 421 1.39 -13.08 -13.42
CA PRO A 421 1.21 -13.92 -14.60
C PRO A 421 1.15 -15.41 -14.21
N HIS A 422 0.21 -16.15 -14.78
CA HIS A 422 -0.03 -17.54 -14.38
C HIS A 422 1.09 -18.45 -14.88
N GLU A 423 1.59 -18.19 -16.09
CA GLU A 423 2.72 -18.85 -16.72
C GLU A 423 3.99 -18.72 -15.85
N GLU A 424 4.24 -17.51 -15.33
CA GLU A 424 5.37 -17.21 -14.45
C GLU A 424 5.27 -17.95 -13.12
N LEU A 425 4.09 -17.96 -12.51
CA LEU A 425 3.84 -18.68 -11.26
C LEU A 425 3.96 -20.20 -11.44
N ASN A 426 3.46 -20.76 -12.55
CA ASN A 426 3.51 -22.19 -12.86
C ASN A 426 4.95 -22.66 -13.12
N ILE A 427 5.77 -21.87 -13.80
CA ILE A 427 7.19 -22.20 -14.05
C ILE A 427 8.02 -22.04 -12.77
N LEU A 428 7.77 -21.01 -11.94
CA LEU A 428 8.39 -20.90 -10.62
C LEU A 428 8.02 -22.10 -9.73
N HIS A 429 6.76 -22.52 -9.77
CA HIS A 429 6.27 -23.72 -9.08
C HIS A 429 6.96 -25.00 -9.56
N MET A 430 7.11 -25.17 -10.88
CA MET A 430 7.84 -26.29 -11.48
C MET A 430 9.29 -26.35 -10.98
N ILE A 431 10.01 -25.21 -11.01
CA ILE A 431 11.41 -25.13 -10.58
C ILE A 431 11.55 -25.39 -9.08
N TYR A 432 10.70 -24.79 -8.24
CA TYR A 432 10.70 -24.98 -6.78
C TYR A 432 10.45 -26.44 -6.36
N ASN A 433 9.71 -27.19 -7.17
CA ASN A 433 9.40 -28.59 -6.90
C ASN A 433 10.50 -29.58 -7.30
N GLN A 434 11.59 -29.12 -7.93
CA GLN A 434 12.74 -29.96 -8.23
C GLN A 434 13.45 -30.39 -6.94
N GLN A 435 13.46 -31.69 -6.66
CA GLN A 435 13.77 -32.23 -5.32
C GLN A 435 15.22 -32.02 -4.84
N SER A 436 16.16 -31.70 -5.73
CA SER A 436 17.59 -31.62 -5.44
C SER A 436 17.99 -30.47 -4.49
N THR A 437 17.18 -29.42 -4.38
CA THR A 437 17.58 -28.15 -3.71
C THR A 437 16.56 -27.58 -2.72
N ARG A 438 15.41 -28.25 -2.50
CA ARG A 438 14.36 -27.85 -1.52
C ARG A 438 14.83 -27.62 -0.08
N HIS A 439 16.05 -28.02 0.27
CA HIS A 439 16.63 -27.83 1.61
C HIS A 439 17.65 -26.67 1.68
N GLN A 440 17.89 -25.95 0.58
CA GLN A 440 18.90 -24.89 0.49
C GLN A 440 18.32 -23.49 0.73
N TYR A 441 17.05 -23.28 0.41
CA TYR A 441 16.34 -22.01 0.56
C TYR A 441 14.83 -22.23 0.70
N GLU A 442 14.16 -21.26 1.29
CA GLU A 442 12.69 -21.17 1.37
C GLU A 442 12.21 -19.98 0.54
N VAL A 443 11.01 -20.08 -0.04
CA VAL A 443 10.35 -18.94 -0.72
C VAL A 443 9.28 -18.35 0.21
N LEU A 444 9.20 -17.02 0.26
CA LEU A 444 8.22 -16.27 1.05
C LEU A 444 7.54 -15.21 0.17
N TRP A 445 6.24 -15.36 -0.08
CA TRP A 445 5.45 -14.40 -0.85
C TRP A 445 5.05 -13.18 -0.01
N LEU A 446 5.43 -12.01 -0.50
CA LEU A 446 5.12 -10.67 0.02
C LEU A 446 4.24 -9.92 -1.00
N PRO A 447 2.90 -10.05 -0.91
CA PRO A 447 1.98 -9.26 -1.73
C PRO A 447 2.03 -7.79 -1.33
N ILE A 448 2.36 -6.93 -2.29
CA ILE A 448 2.21 -5.48 -2.15
C ILE A 448 0.81 -5.12 -2.62
N VAL A 449 -0.02 -4.66 -1.68
CA VAL A 449 -1.38 -4.18 -1.98
C VAL A 449 -1.57 -2.82 -1.33
N ASP A 450 -1.83 -1.80 -2.15
CA ASP A 450 -2.17 -0.48 -1.63
C ASP A 450 -3.51 -0.56 -0.87
N HIS A 451 -3.58 0.10 0.29
CA HIS A 451 -4.73 0.05 1.20
C HIS A 451 -5.11 -1.36 1.72
N ALA A 452 -4.13 -2.24 1.94
CA ALA A 452 -4.31 -3.60 2.47
C ALA A 452 -5.18 -3.78 3.75
N MET A 453 -5.47 -2.72 4.52
CA MET A 453 -6.41 -2.77 5.66
C MET A 453 -7.89 -2.62 5.28
N SER A 454 -8.16 -2.25 4.03
CA SER A 454 -9.49 -2.02 3.46
C SER A 454 -9.55 -2.57 2.03
N MET A 455 -9.03 -3.78 1.82
CA MET A 455 -9.17 -4.48 0.54
C MET A 455 -10.65 -4.73 0.25
N ASP A 456 -11.01 -4.69 -1.03
CA ASP A 456 -12.34 -5.10 -1.44
C ASP A 456 -12.47 -6.64 -1.50
N PRO A 457 -13.71 -7.19 -1.48
CA PRO A 457 -13.92 -8.64 -1.51
C PRO A 457 -13.40 -9.36 -2.77
N THR A 458 -13.11 -8.63 -3.85
CA THR A 458 -12.55 -9.22 -5.07
C THR A 458 -11.03 -9.35 -4.98
N GLN A 459 -10.34 -8.35 -4.44
CA GLN A 459 -8.92 -8.39 -4.10
C GLN A 459 -8.61 -9.44 -3.03
N GLU A 460 -9.43 -9.51 -1.97
CA GLU A 460 -9.29 -10.53 -0.92
C GLU A 460 -9.41 -11.94 -1.48
N ARG A 461 -10.38 -12.16 -2.38
CA ARG A 461 -10.52 -13.44 -3.08
C ARG A 461 -9.33 -13.75 -4.00
N GLN A 462 -8.87 -12.79 -4.79
CA GLN A 462 -7.69 -12.95 -5.66
C GLN A 462 -6.44 -13.31 -4.85
N PHE A 463 -6.21 -12.64 -3.72
CA PHE A 463 -5.13 -12.97 -2.78
C PHE A 463 -5.26 -14.41 -2.24
N LEU A 464 -6.46 -14.82 -1.80
CA LEU A 464 -6.68 -16.17 -1.28
C LEU A 464 -6.50 -17.25 -2.35
N ASP A 465 -7.02 -17.04 -3.55
CA ASP A 465 -6.90 -17.97 -4.68
C ASP A 465 -5.42 -18.15 -5.06
N LEU A 466 -4.63 -17.06 -5.15
CA LEU A 466 -3.17 -17.11 -5.38
C LEU A 466 -2.40 -17.76 -4.22
N ARG A 467 -2.70 -17.41 -2.97
CA ARG A 467 -2.10 -18.06 -1.79
C ARG A 467 -2.38 -19.56 -1.77
N SER A 468 -3.54 -19.97 -2.30
CA SER A 468 -3.92 -21.38 -2.38
C SER A 468 -3.17 -22.16 -3.47
N SER A 469 -2.72 -21.53 -4.56
CA SER A 469 -1.94 -22.23 -5.60
C SER A 469 -0.46 -22.41 -5.23
N MET A 470 0.08 -21.56 -4.35
CA MET A 470 1.48 -21.59 -3.92
C MET A 470 1.79 -22.72 -2.91
N PRO A 471 2.94 -23.43 -3.04
CA PRO A 471 3.39 -24.47 -2.10
C PRO A 471 4.34 -23.94 -1.00
N TRP A 472 4.82 -22.71 -1.16
CA TRP A 472 5.81 -22.06 -0.30
C TRP A 472 5.15 -21.15 0.74
N TYR A 473 5.94 -20.44 1.55
CA TYR A 473 5.38 -19.55 2.56
C TYR A 473 4.78 -18.29 1.94
N SER A 474 3.76 -17.73 2.57
CA SER A 474 3.23 -16.39 2.29
C SER A 474 2.99 -15.66 3.60
N VAL A 475 2.84 -14.34 3.60
CA VAL A 475 2.18 -13.67 4.74
C VAL A 475 0.75 -14.15 4.89
N ASP A 476 0.25 -14.19 6.13
CA ASP A 476 -1.13 -14.59 6.37
C ASP A 476 -2.14 -13.59 5.78
N HIS A 477 -1.82 -12.31 5.81
CA HIS A 477 -2.62 -11.26 5.20
C HIS A 477 -1.73 -10.11 4.71
N PRO A 478 -2.03 -9.42 3.58
CA PRO A 478 -1.19 -8.35 3.04
C PRO A 478 -0.98 -7.18 4.03
N SER A 479 -1.91 -6.92 4.94
CA SER A 479 -1.76 -5.88 5.98
C SER A 479 -0.65 -6.16 7.01
N LEU A 480 -0.10 -7.38 7.06
CA LEU A 480 1.06 -7.71 7.88
C LEU A 480 2.38 -7.27 7.25
N VAL A 481 2.42 -6.98 5.94
CA VAL A 481 3.60 -6.39 5.30
C VAL A 481 3.75 -4.95 5.79
N ASN A 482 4.92 -4.57 6.28
CA ASN A 482 5.18 -3.24 6.80
C ASN A 482 5.12 -2.18 5.68
N PRO A 483 4.26 -1.15 5.72
CA PRO A 483 4.33 0.02 4.84
C PRO A 483 5.73 0.60 4.60
N VAL A 484 6.62 0.58 5.61
CA VAL A 484 8.01 1.02 5.44
C VAL A 484 8.81 0.05 4.55
N ALA A 485 8.55 -1.26 4.64
CA ALA A 485 9.13 -2.26 3.75
C ALA A 485 8.55 -2.20 2.33
N ILE A 486 7.25 -1.89 2.18
CA ILE A 486 6.64 -1.62 0.86
C ILE A 486 7.31 -0.39 0.21
N ARG A 487 7.51 0.69 0.98
CA ARG A 487 8.24 1.88 0.53
C ARG A 487 9.70 1.55 0.20
N TYR A 488 10.37 0.71 0.99
CA TYR A 488 11.73 0.25 0.73
C TYR A 488 11.84 -0.57 -0.55
N ALA A 489 10.89 -1.48 -0.82
CA ALA A 489 10.83 -2.23 -2.07
C ALA A 489 10.68 -1.29 -3.27
N ARG A 490 9.78 -0.29 -3.18
CA ARG A 490 9.56 0.71 -4.23
C ARG A 490 10.78 1.63 -4.46
N GLU A 491 11.38 2.16 -3.40
CA GLU A 491 12.46 3.17 -3.49
C GLU A 491 13.88 2.60 -3.63
N ILE A 492 14.17 1.42 -3.07
CA ILE A 492 15.53 0.85 -3.00
C ILE A 492 15.69 -0.39 -3.88
N TRP A 493 14.68 -1.28 -3.89
CA TRP A 493 14.69 -2.43 -4.81
C TRP A 493 14.14 -2.09 -6.20
N ASN A 494 13.52 -0.92 -6.38
CA ASN A 494 12.86 -0.45 -7.61
C ASN A 494 11.66 -1.33 -8.03
N PHE A 495 10.91 -1.85 -7.05
CA PHE A 495 9.65 -2.54 -7.32
C PHE A 495 8.66 -1.61 -8.03
N ASN A 496 8.23 -2.02 -9.22
CA ASN A 496 7.41 -1.22 -10.14
C ASN A 496 6.21 -2.03 -10.68
N HIS A 497 5.51 -2.75 -9.80
CA HIS A 497 4.40 -3.68 -10.10
C HIS A 497 4.84 -5.00 -10.76
N MET A 498 6.03 -5.07 -11.37
CA MET A 498 6.60 -6.31 -11.88
C MET A 498 7.05 -7.24 -10.74
N PRO A 499 6.75 -8.55 -10.80
CA PRO A 499 7.27 -9.52 -9.82
C PRO A 499 8.79 -9.51 -9.74
N MET A 500 9.32 -9.70 -8.53
CA MET A 500 10.76 -9.82 -8.29
C MET A 500 11.06 -10.80 -7.16
N LEU A 501 12.22 -11.45 -7.22
CA LEU A 501 12.64 -12.46 -6.26
C LEU A 501 13.90 -11.99 -5.52
N VAL A 502 13.70 -11.31 -4.38
CA VAL A 502 14.80 -10.77 -3.56
C VAL A 502 15.40 -11.88 -2.70
N VAL A 503 16.71 -12.06 -2.76
CA VAL A 503 17.41 -13.14 -2.04
C VAL A 503 18.02 -12.59 -0.77
N LEU A 504 17.54 -13.06 0.39
CA LEU A 504 18.19 -12.82 1.68
C LEU A 504 19.09 -14.00 2.05
N ASP A 505 20.31 -13.70 2.51
CA ASP A 505 21.19 -14.69 3.14
C ASP A 505 20.73 -15.01 4.59
N PRO A 506 21.27 -16.09 5.21
CA PRO A 506 20.94 -16.45 6.59
C PRO A 506 21.21 -15.37 7.65
N GLN A 507 22.01 -14.34 7.32
CA GLN A 507 22.32 -13.19 8.16
C GLN A 507 21.47 -11.94 7.82
N GLY A 508 20.49 -12.07 6.91
CA GLY A 508 19.54 -11.04 6.51
C GLY A 508 20.04 -10.05 5.45
N ARG A 509 21.22 -10.25 4.86
CA ARG A 509 21.74 -9.36 3.81
C ARG A 509 21.13 -9.70 2.47
N VAL A 510 20.91 -8.69 1.63
CA VAL A 510 20.43 -8.88 0.25
C VAL A 510 21.58 -9.39 -0.62
N ALA A 511 21.51 -10.66 -1.00
CA ALA A 511 22.46 -11.31 -1.91
C ALA A 511 22.16 -10.96 -3.39
N ASN A 512 20.89 -10.78 -3.73
CA ASN A 512 20.43 -10.31 -5.03
C ASN A 512 19.06 -9.61 -4.89
N VAL A 513 18.85 -8.51 -5.61
CA VAL A 513 17.58 -7.78 -5.61
C VAL A 513 16.54 -8.40 -6.55
N ASN A 514 16.95 -9.14 -7.60
CA ASN A 514 16.02 -9.91 -8.40
C ASN A 514 16.70 -11.15 -9.01
N ALA A 515 16.42 -12.31 -8.43
CA ALA A 515 16.93 -13.60 -8.88
C ALA A 515 16.07 -14.28 -9.96
N LEU A 516 14.91 -13.72 -10.36
CA LEU A 516 14.08 -14.34 -11.42
C LEU A 516 14.86 -14.62 -12.71
N PRO A 517 15.69 -13.71 -13.27
CA PRO A 517 16.48 -14.03 -14.45
C PRO A 517 17.40 -15.23 -14.26
N MET A 518 18.10 -15.32 -13.12
CA MET A 518 18.97 -16.46 -12.80
C MET A 518 18.17 -17.77 -12.62
N MET A 519 16.99 -17.69 -12.00
CA MET A 519 16.05 -18.80 -11.84
C MET A 519 15.56 -19.30 -13.21
N TRP A 520 15.26 -18.40 -14.15
CA TRP A 520 14.86 -18.81 -15.49
C TRP A 520 16.00 -19.47 -16.28
N ILE A 521 17.22 -18.94 -16.20
CA ILE A 521 18.36 -19.44 -16.98
C ILE A 521 18.88 -20.78 -16.43
N TRP A 522 19.12 -20.90 -15.11
CA TRP A 522 19.79 -22.07 -14.52
C TRP A 522 18.99 -22.76 -13.40
N ALA A 523 17.73 -22.37 -13.17
CA ALA A 523 16.89 -22.94 -12.12
C ALA A 523 17.64 -22.96 -10.76
N SER A 524 17.64 -24.10 -10.09
CA SER A 524 18.29 -24.24 -8.79
C SER A 524 19.83 -24.30 -8.84
N VAL A 525 20.45 -24.53 -10.01
CA VAL A 525 21.91 -24.52 -10.19
C VAL A 525 22.49 -23.11 -9.98
N ALA A 526 21.65 -22.08 -10.12
CA ALA A 526 22.00 -20.69 -9.86
C ALA A 526 22.17 -20.33 -8.37
N PHE A 527 21.76 -21.19 -7.43
CA PHE A 527 21.99 -20.98 -5.98
C PHE A 527 23.49 -20.74 -5.67
N PRO A 528 23.86 -19.78 -4.79
CA PRO A 528 23.02 -18.93 -3.93
C PRO A 528 22.52 -17.63 -4.59
N PHE A 529 22.37 -17.61 -5.92
CA PHE A 529 21.80 -16.52 -6.71
C PHE A 529 22.57 -15.18 -6.65
N THR A 530 23.85 -15.21 -6.27
CA THR A 530 24.71 -14.02 -6.25
C THR A 530 25.30 -13.68 -7.62
N LYS A 531 25.74 -12.43 -7.80
CA LYS A 531 26.40 -11.97 -9.04
C LYS A 531 27.70 -12.75 -9.34
N GLU A 532 28.45 -13.15 -8.31
CA GLU A 532 29.67 -13.94 -8.46
C GLU A 532 29.35 -15.35 -8.96
N ARG A 533 28.23 -15.93 -8.51
CA ARG A 533 27.75 -17.24 -8.98
C ARG A 533 27.28 -17.16 -10.43
N GLU A 534 26.54 -16.11 -10.79
CA GLU A 534 26.12 -15.82 -12.16
C GLU A 534 27.31 -15.69 -13.12
N LEU A 535 28.34 -14.92 -12.74
CA LEU A 535 29.59 -14.79 -13.48
C LEU A 535 30.40 -16.10 -13.53
N GLY A 536 30.26 -16.99 -12.55
CA GLY A 536 30.79 -18.35 -12.62
C GLY A 536 30.12 -19.16 -13.72
N LEU A 537 28.79 -19.25 -13.67
CA LEU A 537 27.99 -20.00 -14.63
C LEU A 537 28.19 -19.51 -16.07
N TRP A 538 28.24 -18.19 -16.30
CA TRP A 538 28.54 -17.65 -17.63
C TRP A 538 29.93 -17.98 -18.18
N ARG A 539 30.92 -18.28 -17.34
CA ARG A 539 32.26 -18.73 -17.77
C ARG A 539 32.31 -20.22 -18.05
N GLU A 540 31.39 -20.99 -17.48
CA GLU A 540 31.26 -22.44 -17.66
C GLU A 540 30.31 -22.79 -18.83
N SER A 541 29.41 -21.89 -19.22
CA SER A 541 28.44 -22.11 -20.30
C SER A 541 29.01 -21.93 -21.71
N THR A 542 28.60 -22.82 -22.61
CA THR A 542 28.74 -22.70 -24.07
C THR A 542 27.38 -22.46 -24.74
N TRP A 543 27.35 -22.04 -26.00
CA TRP A 543 26.10 -22.03 -26.78
C TRP A 543 25.88 -23.42 -27.36
N ASP A 544 25.04 -24.19 -26.67
CA ASP A 544 24.70 -25.56 -26.99
C ASP A 544 23.20 -25.80 -26.70
N MET A 545 22.70 -27.00 -27.01
CA MET A 545 21.30 -27.36 -26.78
C MET A 545 20.97 -27.45 -25.27
N GLU A 546 21.96 -27.68 -24.41
CA GLU A 546 21.74 -27.72 -22.97
C GLU A 546 21.43 -26.30 -22.45
N LEU A 547 22.31 -25.33 -22.76
CA LEU A 547 22.06 -23.93 -22.45
C LEU A 547 20.76 -23.44 -23.09
N LEU A 548 20.43 -23.83 -24.33
CA LEU A 548 19.22 -23.35 -25.01
C LEU A 548 17.91 -23.90 -24.42
N ALA A 549 17.82 -25.20 -24.10
CA ALA A 549 16.54 -25.82 -23.80
C ALA A 549 16.52 -26.99 -22.78
N ASP A 550 17.64 -27.35 -22.14
CA ASP A 550 17.72 -28.47 -21.18
C ASP A 550 16.60 -28.46 -20.13
N THR A 551 16.41 -27.30 -19.50
CA THR A 551 15.50 -27.12 -18.36
C THR A 551 14.03 -27.02 -18.75
N ILE A 552 13.70 -27.11 -20.05
CA ILE A 552 12.36 -26.83 -20.59
C ILE A 552 11.59 -28.11 -20.87
N ASP A 553 12.23 -29.14 -21.46
CA ASP A 553 11.58 -30.42 -21.76
C ASP A 553 12.52 -31.60 -21.50
N PRO A 554 12.15 -32.57 -20.63
CA PRO A 554 13.03 -33.67 -20.24
C PRO A 554 13.44 -34.57 -21.42
N ARG A 555 12.67 -34.59 -22.52
CA ARG A 555 13.02 -35.36 -23.72
C ARG A 555 14.30 -34.86 -24.38
N ILE A 556 14.63 -33.57 -24.23
CA ILE A 556 15.84 -32.97 -24.81
C ILE A 556 17.08 -33.61 -24.18
N GLN A 557 17.09 -33.85 -22.86
CA GLN A 557 18.17 -34.61 -22.20
C GLN A 557 18.30 -36.04 -22.70
N GLU A 558 17.18 -36.72 -22.96
CA GLU A 558 17.19 -38.09 -23.50
C GLU A 558 17.77 -38.09 -24.92
N TRP A 559 17.36 -37.14 -25.77
CA TRP A 559 17.85 -37.03 -27.14
C TRP A 559 19.33 -36.63 -27.24
N ILE A 560 19.83 -35.83 -26.30
CA ILE A 560 21.27 -35.51 -26.18
C ILE A 560 22.05 -36.78 -25.81
N LYS A 561 21.58 -37.56 -24.83
CA LYS A 561 22.21 -38.83 -24.39
C LYS A 561 22.19 -39.91 -25.47
N ASP A 562 21.13 -39.95 -26.27
CA ASP A 562 20.98 -40.85 -27.42
C ASP A 562 21.76 -40.38 -28.67
N ASP A 563 22.50 -39.26 -28.60
CA ASP A 563 23.25 -38.63 -29.70
C ASP A 563 22.39 -38.37 -30.97
N LYS A 564 21.14 -37.95 -30.76
CA LYS A 564 20.21 -37.61 -31.83
C LYS A 564 20.48 -36.21 -32.39
N THR A 565 20.00 -35.96 -33.61
CA THR A 565 19.90 -34.60 -34.13
C THR A 565 18.60 -33.99 -33.62
N ILE A 566 18.68 -32.89 -32.89
CA ILE A 566 17.53 -32.21 -32.28
C ILE A 566 17.21 -30.98 -33.11
N CYS A 567 15.93 -30.77 -33.41
CA CYS A 567 15.42 -29.57 -34.08
C CYS A 567 14.36 -28.89 -33.21
N LEU A 568 14.69 -27.70 -32.70
CA LEU A 568 13.70 -26.79 -32.13
C LEU A 568 13.19 -25.89 -33.26
N TYR A 569 11.88 -25.75 -33.43
CA TYR A 569 11.35 -24.86 -34.46
C TYR A 569 10.11 -24.10 -33.99
N GLY A 570 9.83 -22.96 -34.61
CA GLY A 570 8.75 -22.06 -34.21
C GLY A 570 8.20 -21.21 -35.34
N GLY A 571 7.34 -20.26 -35.01
CA GLY A 571 6.54 -19.47 -35.96
C GLY A 571 5.03 -19.66 -35.80
N GLU A 572 4.25 -18.89 -36.57
CA GLU A 572 2.77 -18.90 -36.52
C GLU A 572 2.09 -19.23 -37.87
N ASP A 573 2.87 -19.56 -38.90
CA ASP A 573 2.40 -20.01 -40.22
C ASP A 573 2.36 -21.54 -40.29
N ILE A 574 1.14 -22.10 -40.30
CA ILE A 574 0.94 -23.55 -40.34
C ILE A 574 1.29 -24.19 -41.68
N GLU A 575 1.20 -23.47 -42.81
CA GLU A 575 1.57 -24.03 -44.11
C GLU A 575 3.10 -24.07 -44.25
N TRP A 576 3.80 -23.06 -43.72
CA TRP A 576 5.25 -23.14 -43.54
C TRP A 576 5.63 -24.33 -42.65
N ILE A 577 4.97 -24.52 -41.49
CA ILE A 577 5.26 -25.63 -40.56
C ILE A 577 5.05 -27.00 -41.23
N ARG A 578 3.93 -27.22 -41.94
CA ARG A 578 3.67 -28.47 -42.67
C ARG A 578 4.73 -28.75 -43.72
N ARG A 579 5.08 -27.75 -44.53
CA ARG A 579 6.08 -27.87 -45.58
C ARG A 579 7.46 -28.17 -45.00
N PHE A 580 7.89 -27.39 -44.00
CA PHE A 580 9.17 -27.55 -43.31
C PHE A 580 9.30 -28.95 -42.68
N THR A 581 8.36 -29.35 -41.81
CA THR A 581 8.42 -30.65 -41.11
C THR A 581 8.37 -31.85 -42.06
N THR A 582 7.61 -31.75 -43.16
CA THR A 582 7.54 -32.81 -44.18
C THR A 582 8.86 -32.92 -44.95
N THR A 583 9.39 -31.80 -45.45
CA THR A 583 10.66 -31.78 -46.19
C THR A 583 11.83 -32.21 -45.31
N MET A 584 11.91 -31.73 -44.06
CA MET A 584 12.93 -32.14 -43.09
C MET A 584 12.92 -33.64 -42.80
N ARG A 585 11.72 -34.22 -42.57
CA ARG A 585 11.59 -35.66 -42.33
C ARG A 585 12.03 -36.49 -43.54
N ASN A 586 11.72 -36.04 -44.76
CA ASN A 586 12.16 -36.70 -45.99
C ASN A 586 13.69 -36.65 -46.16
N ILE A 587 14.31 -35.51 -45.87
CA ILE A 587 15.78 -35.33 -45.91
C ILE A 587 16.45 -36.21 -44.85
N ALA A 588 15.98 -36.17 -43.60
CA ALA A 588 16.52 -37.00 -42.53
C ALA A 588 16.39 -38.50 -42.82
N THR A 589 15.26 -38.94 -43.39
CA THR A 589 15.07 -40.34 -43.84
C THR A 589 16.05 -40.72 -44.95
N THR A 590 16.28 -39.82 -45.92
CA THR A 590 17.20 -40.04 -47.04
C THR A 590 18.66 -40.15 -46.57
N LEU A 591 19.08 -39.27 -45.66
CA LEU A 591 20.42 -39.22 -45.09
C LEU A 591 20.63 -40.16 -43.89
N ARG A 592 19.58 -40.87 -43.44
CA ARG A 592 19.58 -41.73 -42.24
C ARG A 592 19.98 -40.99 -40.96
N VAL A 593 19.58 -39.73 -40.84
CA VAL A 593 19.81 -38.89 -39.65
C VAL A 593 18.73 -39.20 -38.61
N PRO A 594 19.09 -39.52 -37.35
CA PRO A 594 18.14 -39.69 -36.26
C PRO A 594 17.62 -38.32 -35.80
N LEU A 595 16.66 -37.77 -36.54
CA LEU A 595 16.08 -36.44 -36.32
C LEU A 595 14.86 -36.50 -35.39
N GLU A 596 14.93 -35.79 -34.26
CA GLU A 596 13.79 -35.44 -33.42
C GLU A 596 13.45 -33.96 -33.62
N MET A 597 12.17 -33.64 -33.78
CA MET A 597 11.70 -32.26 -33.96
C MET A 597 10.68 -31.92 -32.88
N ILE A 598 10.81 -30.74 -32.25
CA ILE A 598 9.83 -30.21 -31.30
C ILE A 598 9.44 -28.77 -31.64
N TYR A 599 8.14 -28.48 -31.59
CA TYR A 599 7.60 -27.14 -31.81
C TYR A 599 7.64 -26.31 -30.52
N VAL A 600 8.23 -25.12 -30.59
CA VAL A 600 8.49 -24.20 -29.47
C VAL A 600 7.75 -22.87 -29.64
N GLY A 601 6.99 -22.69 -30.73
CA GLY A 601 6.06 -21.57 -30.88
C GLY A 601 6.72 -20.21 -31.12
N LYS A 602 6.24 -19.19 -30.41
CA LYS A 602 6.55 -17.76 -30.61
C LYS A 602 6.27 -16.99 -29.31
N SER A 603 6.97 -15.88 -29.04
CA SER A 603 6.97 -15.17 -27.74
C SER A 603 5.61 -14.65 -27.30
N ASN A 604 4.71 -14.44 -28.26
CA ASN A 604 3.34 -14.02 -28.06
C ASN A 604 2.39 -15.16 -28.45
N PRO A 605 2.27 -16.22 -27.62
CA PRO A 605 1.47 -17.38 -27.96
C PRO A 605 -0.02 -17.03 -27.82
N LYS A 606 -0.59 -16.48 -28.90
CA LYS A 606 -2.05 -16.26 -29.04
C LYS A 606 -2.71 -17.47 -29.73
N ASP A 607 -3.97 -17.34 -30.11
CA ASP A 607 -4.75 -18.39 -30.77
C ASP A 607 -4.14 -18.93 -32.07
N LYS A 608 -3.20 -18.24 -32.71
CA LYS A 608 -2.41 -18.80 -33.81
C LYS A 608 -1.46 -19.91 -33.34
N VAL A 609 -0.73 -19.70 -32.25
CA VAL A 609 0.22 -20.70 -31.70
C VAL A 609 -0.53 -21.88 -31.08
N ARG A 610 -1.72 -21.65 -30.49
CA ARG A 610 -2.65 -22.72 -30.08
C ARG A 610 -3.08 -23.58 -31.26
N ARG A 611 -3.60 -22.95 -32.33
CA ARG A 611 -3.99 -23.67 -33.55
C ARG A 611 -2.82 -24.44 -34.17
N CYS A 612 -1.61 -23.88 -34.14
CA CYS A 612 -0.42 -24.61 -34.60
C CYS A 612 -0.16 -25.87 -33.74
N HIS A 613 -0.18 -25.76 -32.40
CA HIS A 613 -0.04 -26.92 -31.49
C HIS A 613 -1.09 -28.01 -31.78
N GLU A 614 -2.37 -27.63 -31.84
CA GLU A 614 -3.49 -28.55 -32.10
C GLU A 614 -3.34 -29.26 -33.46
N ILE A 615 -2.94 -28.53 -34.50
CA ILE A 615 -2.76 -29.08 -35.85
C ILE A 615 -1.54 -30.00 -35.90
N ILE A 616 -0.41 -29.61 -35.31
CA ILE A 616 0.82 -30.41 -35.24
C ILE A 616 0.56 -31.74 -34.52
N ASP A 617 -0.18 -31.73 -33.39
CA ASP A 617 -0.52 -32.96 -32.69
C ASP A 617 -1.49 -33.83 -33.49
N ARG A 618 -2.54 -33.24 -34.06
CA ARG A 618 -3.54 -33.98 -34.86
C ARG A 618 -2.93 -34.62 -36.10
N GLU A 619 -2.04 -33.92 -36.79
CA GLU A 619 -1.39 -34.35 -38.03
C GLU A 619 -0.04 -35.06 -37.77
N LYS A 620 0.36 -35.19 -36.49
CA LYS A 620 1.62 -35.83 -36.02
C LYS A 620 2.87 -35.31 -36.76
N LEU A 621 2.92 -33.99 -36.96
CA LEU A 621 3.99 -33.34 -37.72
C LEU A 621 5.34 -33.35 -36.97
N SER A 622 5.33 -33.34 -35.64
CA SER A 622 6.49 -33.33 -34.75
C SER A 622 6.07 -33.60 -33.29
N HIS A 623 7.01 -33.51 -32.35
CA HIS A 623 6.68 -33.40 -30.92
C HIS A 623 6.17 -31.99 -30.57
N ILE A 624 5.33 -31.91 -29.54
CA ILE A 624 4.89 -30.64 -28.93
C ILE A 624 5.03 -30.70 -27.41
N PHE A 625 4.99 -29.55 -26.75
CA PHE A 625 4.75 -29.48 -25.30
C PHE A 625 3.32 -29.98 -24.95
N PRO A 626 3.05 -30.43 -23.70
CA PRO A 626 1.75 -30.96 -23.32
C PRO A 626 0.60 -29.96 -23.53
N LEU A 627 -0.44 -30.33 -24.29
CA LEU A 627 -1.56 -29.45 -24.69
C LEU A 627 -2.31 -28.76 -23.54
N LYS A 628 -2.18 -29.24 -22.30
CA LYS A 628 -2.80 -28.62 -21.13
C LYS A 628 -2.05 -27.35 -20.69
N ASP A 629 -0.72 -27.38 -20.78
CA ASP A 629 0.19 -26.42 -20.11
C ASP A 629 1.21 -25.83 -21.11
N PHE A 630 1.05 -26.06 -22.43
CA PHE A 630 2.03 -25.66 -23.46
C PHE A 630 2.35 -24.17 -23.49
N TYR A 631 1.41 -23.32 -23.07
CA TYR A 631 1.61 -21.88 -22.96
C TYR A 631 2.76 -21.53 -22.01
N ASP A 632 2.82 -22.19 -20.85
CA ASP A 632 3.85 -21.99 -19.84
C ASP A 632 5.24 -22.32 -20.40
N TYR A 633 5.37 -23.43 -21.14
CA TYR A 633 6.64 -23.86 -21.75
C TYR A 633 7.07 -22.96 -22.92
N VAL A 634 6.14 -22.51 -23.78
CA VAL A 634 6.44 -21.54 -24.84
C VAL A 634 6.87 -20.21 -24.22
N TRP A 635 6.12 -19.69 -23.26
CA TRP A 635 6.49 -18.48 -22.50
C TRP A 635 7.87 -18.64 -21.85
N TYR A 636 8.12 -19.78 -21.20
CA TYR A 636 9.38 -20.06 -20.51
C TYR A 636 10.58 -20.03 -21.46
N PHE A 637 10.50 -20.63 -22.65
CA PHE A 637 11.58 -20.58 -23.64
C PHE A 637 11.95 -19.13 -24.01
N TRP A 638 10.96 -18.28 -24.30
CA TRP A 638 11.20 -16.92 -24.74
C TRP A 638 11.61 -15.97 -23.61
N VAL A 639 11.00 -16.07 -22.42
CA VAL A 639 11.39 -15.25 -21.26
C VAL A 639 12.78 -15.63 -20.76
N ARG A 640 13.18 -16.91 -20.89
CA ARG A 640 14.52 -17.40 -20.55
C ARG A 640 15.58 -16.83 -21.49
N LEU A 641 15.34 -16.81 -22.81
CA LEU A 641 16.22 -16.12 -23.78
C LEU A 641 16.32 -14.61 -23.51
N ALA A 642 15.20 -13.94 -23.22
CA ALA A 642 15.21 -12.52 -22.84
C ALA A 642 15.97 -12.28 -21.51
N SER A 643 15.91 -13.21 -20.57
CA SER A 643 16.65 -13.17 -19.31
C SER A 643 18.14 -13.34 -19.51
N MET A 644 18.57 -14.28 -20.37
CA MET A 644 19.97 -14.44 -20.76
C MET A 644 20.53 -13.14 -21.37
N TRP A 645 19.77 -12.52 -22.29
CA TRP A 645 20.12 -11.25 -22.91
C TRP A 645 20.33 -10.13 -21.88
N ASN A 646 19.36 -9.95 -20.97
CA ASN A 646 19.45 -8.92 -19.92
C ASN A 646 20.62 -9.18 -18.95
N SER A 647 20.83 -10.44 -18.55
CA SER A 647 21.96 -10.83 -17.69
C SER A 647 23.31 -10.51 -18.37
N LYS A 648 23.49 -10.91 -19.63
CA LYS A 648 24.69 -10.57 -20.43
C LYS A 648 24.96 -9.07 -20.48
N ILE A 649 23.93 -8.26 -20.73
CA ILE A 649 24.02 -6.78 -20.73
C ILE A 649 24.43 -6.23 -19.37
N GLN A 650 23.85 -6.72 -18.27
CA GLN A 650 24.17 -6.24 -16.92
C GLN A 650 25.63 -6.50 -16.53
N HIS A 651 26.25 -7.54 -17.11
CA HIS A 651 27.68 -7.83 -16.98
C HIS A 651 28.56 -7.15 -18.04
N GLY A 652 28.02 -6.20 -18.81
CA GLY A 652 28.75 -5.37 -19.76
C GLY A 652 29.13 -6.05 -21.08
N MET A 653 28.54 -7.21 -21.39
CA MET A 653 28.75 -7.89 -22.67
C MET A 653 27.91 -7.24 -23.78
N THR A 654 28.38 -7.32 -25.02
CA THR A 654 27.71 -6.79 -26.21
C THR A 654 27.70 -7.82 -27.34
N VAL A 655 26.87 -7.59 -28.36
CA VAL A 655 26.79 -8.44 -29.57
C VAL A 655 28.16 -8.53 -30.27
N GLU A 656 28.98 -7.49 -30.22
CA GLU A 656 30.31 -7.48 -30.85
C GLU A 656 31.37 -8.24 -30.04
N THR A 657 31.14 -8.46 -28.74
CA THR A 657 32.15 -8.94 -27.79
C THR A 657 31.91 -10.36 -27.27
N ASP A 658 30.66 -10.82 -27.23
CA ASP A 658 30.28 -12.14 -26.69
C ASP A 658 29.49 -12.97 -27.71
N LYS A 659 29.99 -14.17 -28.03
CA LYS A 659 29.36 -15.08 -29.01
C LYS A 659 27.98 -15.57 -28.56
N ILE A 660 27.83 -15.92 -27.28
CA ILE A 660 26.54 -16.37 -26.74
C ILE A 660 25.49 -15.27 -26.90
N MET A 661 25.87 -14.01 -26.70
CA MET A 661 25.02 -12.84 -26.91
C MET A 661 24.63 -12.63 -28.40
N GLN A 662 25.50 -12.93 -29.37
CA GLN A 662 25.14 -12.94 -30.80
C GLN A 662 24.06 -13.98 -31.11
N GLU A 663 24.20 -15.17 -30.52
CA GLU A 663 23.27 -16.27 -30.70
C GLU A 663 21.90 -15.98 -30.08
N ILE A 664 21.86 -15.53 -28.81
CA ILE A 664 20.64 -15.09 -28.12
C ILE A 664 19.96 -13.97 -28.90
N PHE A 665 20.71 -12.94 -29.33
CA PHE A 665 20.17 -11.85 -30.14
C PHE A 665 19.49 -12.38 -31.41
N THR A 666 20.17 -13.28 -32.13
CA THR A 666 19.66 -13.82 -33.39
C THR A 666 18.36 -14.59 -33.15
N MET A 667 18.30 -15.41 -32.08
CA MET A 667 17.07 -16.07 -31.65
C MET A 667 15.93 -15.09 -31.33
N LEU A 668 16.20 -14.01 -30.60
CA LEU A 668 15.20 -12.97 -30.31
C LEU A 668 14.75 -12.19 -31.55
N THR A 669 15.57 -12.09 -32.61
CA THR A 669 15.11 -11.54 -33.91
C THR A 669 14.23 -12.50 -34.70
N TYR A 670 14.33 -13.82 -34.48
CA TYR A 670 13.48 -14.80 -35.15
C TYR A 670 12.03 -14.75 -34.66
N ASP A 671 11.80 -14.27 -33.44
CA ASP A 671 10.46 -13.91 -32.96
C ASP A 671 9.81 -12.76 -33.77
N GLY A 672 10.63 -11.89 -34.37
CA GLY A 672 10.17 -10.88 -35.30
C GLY A 672 9.68 -11.42 -36.66
N SER A 673 10.01 -12.67 -37.00
CA SER A 673 9.72 -13.29 -38.31
C SER A 673 8.22 -13.49 -38.54
N GLU A 674 7.74 -13.24 -39.77
CA GLU A 674 6.36 -13.50 -40.18
C GLU A 674 6.09 -14.98 -40.52
N GLN A 675 7.13 -15.72 -40.92
CA GLN A 675 7.05 -17.15 -41.23
C GLN A 675 7.39 -17.99 -39.97
N GLY A 676 8.33 -18.92 -40.10
CA GLY A 676 8.92 -19.65 -38.98
C GLY A 676 10.42 -19.49 -38.85
N TRP A 677 11.00 -20.32 -37.99
CA TRP A 677 12.43 -20.42 -37.71
C TRP A 677 12.74 -21.83 -37.22
N ALA A 678 14.01 -22.26 -37.32
CA ALA A 678 14.48 -23.48 -36.70
C ALA A 678 15.92 -23.37 -36.21
N VAL A 679 16.25 -24.19 -35.20
CA VAL A 679 17.58 -24.41 -34.63
C VAL A 679 17.83 -25.91 -34.60
N PHE A 680 18.98 -26.34 -35.09
CA PHE A 680 19.41 -27.73 -35.09
C PHE A 680 20.63 -27.89 -34.20
N SER A 681 20.72 -29.01 -33.48
CA SER A 681 21.96 -29.48 -32.84
C SER A 681 22.28 -30.93 -33.16
N LYS A 682 23.56 -31.29 -33.09
CA LYS A 682 24.06 -32.67 -33.11
C LYS A 682 25.28 -32.76 -32.18
N GLY A 683 25.12 -33.47 -31.07
CA GLY A 683 26.07 -33.41 -29.95
C GLY A 683 26.17 -32.00 -29.35
N ILE A 684 27.27 -31.74 -28.63
CA ILE A 684 27.45 -30.53 -27.80
C ILE A 684 27.87 -29.32 -28.65
N TYR A 685 28.66 -29.51 -29.70
CA TYR A 685 29.35 -28.41 -30.41
C TYR A 685 28.79 -28.03 -31.77
N ASN A 686 28.00 -28.90 -32.42
CA ASN A 686 27.44 -28.59 -33.73
C ASN A 686 26.03 -28.03 -33.54
N MET A 687 25.87 -26.72 -33.73
CA MET A 687 24.58 -26.05 -33.83
C MET A 687 24.49 -25.21 -35.10
N THR A 688 23.30 -25.13 -35.67
CA THR A 688 22.96 -24.15 -36.70
C THR A 688 21.54 -23.66 -36.54
N LYS A 689 21.18 -22.55 -37.19
CA LYS A 689 19.91 -21.87 -37.02
C LYS A 689 19.55 -21.09 -38.29
N GLY A 690 18.28 -20.92 -38.58
CA GLY A 690 17.83 -20.16 -39.74
C GLY A 690 16.40 -19.63 -39.65
N LYS A 691 16.14 -18.58 -40.42
CA LYS A 691 14.78 -18.07 -40.69
C LYS A 691 14.07 -18.93 -41.73
N GLY A 692 12.75 -18.92 -41.71
CA GLY A 692 11.91 -19.84 -42.48
C GLY A 692 12.07 -19.79 -44.01
N ASP A 693 12.40 -18.63 -44.55
CA ASP A 693 12.63 -18.37 -45.97
C ASP A 693 13.99 -18.91 -46.43
N ILE A 694 15.05 -18.63 -45.67
CA ILE A 694 16.40 -19.18 -45.87
C ILE A 694 16.37 -20.70 -45.75
N LEU A 695 15.75 -21.22 -44.69
CA LEU A 695 15.62 -22.66 -44.45
C LEU A 695 14.91 -23.36 -45.61
N LEU A 696 13.70 -22.90 -46.01
CA LEU A 696 13.00 -23.54 -47.13
C LEU A 696 13.83 -23.47 -48.42
N THR A 697 14.54 -22.38 -48.68
CA THR A 697 15.43 -22.25 -49.85
C THR A 697 16.58 -23.26 -49.83
N VAL A 698 17.22 -23.49 -48.68
CA VAL A 698 18.28 -24.51 -48.53
C VAL A 698 17.72 -25.94 -48.69
N LEU A 699 16.54 -26.20 -48.12
CA LEU A 699 15.90 -27.52 -48.12
C LEU A 699 15.32 -27.89 -49.50
N ASP A 700 14.75 -26.93 -50.24
CA ASP A 700 14.31 -27.12 -51.63
C ASP A 700 15.50 -27.48 -52.54
N ASN A 701 16.69 -26.91 -52.25
CA ASN A 701 17.93 -27.17 -52.97
C ASN A 701 18.71 -28.41 -52.47
N PHE A 702 18.11 -29.25 -51.61
CA PHE A 702 18.76 -30.44 -51.01
C PHE A 702 19.60 -31.29 -51.98
N ARG A 703 19.13 -31.50 -53.22
CA ARG A 703 19.85 -32.27 -54.25
C ARG A 703 21.26 -31.75 -54.58
N GLN A 704 21.54 -30.47 -54.33
CA GLN A 704 22.83 -29.83 -54.61
C GLN A 704 23.88 -30.09 -53.53
N TRP A 705 23.46 -30.44 -52.30
CA TRP A 705 24.35 -30.61 -51.15
C TRP A 705 24.22 -31.97 -50.44
N GLN A 706 23.23 -32.80 -50.80
CA GLN A 706 23.05 -34.15 -50.23
C GLN A 706 24.34 -35.00 -50.22
N GLU A 707 25.16 -34.91 -51.27
CA GLU A 707 26.41 -35.68 -51.40
C GLU A 707 27.54 -35.18 -50.49
N LYS A 708 27.41 -33.97 -49.92
CA LYS A 708 28.35 -33.43 -48.93
C LYS A 708 28.13 -34.06 -47.54
N VAL A 709 26.96 -34.68 -47.30
CA VAL A 709 26.65 -35.41 -46.06
C VAL A 709 26.97 -36.89 -46.24
N ASP A 710 28.26 -37.23 -46.16
CA ASP A 710 28.77 -38.60 -46.25
C ASP A 710 28.54 -39.43 -44.95
N HIS A 711 28.24 -38.77 -43.83
CA HIS A 711 27.88 -39.38 -42.55
C HIS A 711 26.78 -38.56 -41.85
N PRO A 712 25.81 -39.18 -41.14
CA PRO A 712 24.74 -38.45 -40.43
C PRO A 712 25.23 -37.33 -39.52
N ASP A 713 26.39 -37.48 -38.87
CA ASP A 713 26.92 -36.46 -37.96
C ASP A 713 27.41 -35.18 -38.66
N LYS A 714 27.71 -35.26 -39.97
CA LYS A 714 28.03 -34.07 -40.78
C LYS A 714 26.79 -33.31 -41.23
N PHE A 715 25.58 -33.80 -40.96
CA PHE A 715 24.34 -33.15 -41.36
C PHE A 715 24.25 -31.69 -40.87
N VAL A 716 24.48 -31.46 -39.57
CA VAL A 716 24.39 -30.11 -38.99
C VAL A 716 25.51 -29.18 -39.49
N PRO A 717 26.81 -29.58 -39.51
CA PRO A 717 27.87 -28.76 -40.11
C PRO A 717 27.69 -28.44 -41.60
N VAL A 718 27.15 -29.36 -42.41
CA VAL A 718 26.86 -29.10 -43.83
C VAL A 718 25.67 -28.14 -43.93
N LEU A 719 24.59 -28.38 -43.19
CA LEU A 719 23.42 -27.49 -43.18
C LEU A 719 23.80 -26.06 -42.77
N ASP A 720 24.71 -25.89 -41.81
CA ASP A 720 25.24 -24.59 -41.41
C ASP A 720 25.97 -23.86 -42.55
N ALA A 721 26.79 -24.58 -43.30
CA ALA A 721 27.52 -24.03 -44.45
C ALA A 721 26.57 -23.64 -45.60
N GLU A 722 25.52 -24.42 -45.87
CA GLU A 722 24.52 -24.08 -46.89
C GLU A 722 23.65 -22.90 -46.45
N ILE A 723 23.20 -22.83 -45.19
CA ILE A 723 22.46 -21.69 -44.64
C ILE A 723 23.31 -20.41 -44.72
N SER A 724 24.57 -20.48 -44.28
CA SER A 724 25.51 -19.34 -44.32
C SER A 724 25.87 -18.90 -45.75
N GLY A 725 25.68 -19.77 -46.74
CA GLY A 725 25.85 -19.43 -48.15
C GLY A 725 24.72 -18.55 -48.72
N VAL A 726 23.51 -18.63 -48.18
CA VAL A 726 22.34 -17.92 -48.69
C VAL A 726 22.32 -16.46 -48.23
N HIS A 727 22.57 -15.55 -49.17
CA HIS A 727 22.50 -14.11 -48.95
C HIS A 727 21.24 -13.55 -49.62
N LEU A 728 20.28 -13.07 -48.82
CA LEU A 728 19.10 -12.36 -49.32
C LEU A 728 19.47 -10.90 -49.66
N GLU A 729 19.04 -10.42 -50.83
CA GLU A 729 19.31 -9.04 -51.28
C GLU A 729 18.73 -7.98 -50.33
N HIS A 730 17.67 -8.34 -49.58
CA HIS A 730 17.04 -7.51 -48.56
C HIS A 730 16.86 -8.33 -47.28
N HIS A 731 17.44 -7.84 -46.17
CA HIS A 731 17.22 -8.38 -44.83
C HIS A 731 16.65 -7.28 -43.93
N CYS A 732 15.59 -7.58 -43.19
CA CYS A 732 14.97 -6.68 -42.22
C CYS A 732 14.80 -7.45 -40.91
N ASN A 733 15.72 -7.23 -39.97
CA ASN A 733 15.65 -7.88 -38.66
C ASN A 733 14.85 -7.03 -37.69
N ARG A 734 13.89 -7.67 -37.03
CA ARG A 734 13.03 -7.02 -36.04
C ARG A 734 13.26 -7.67 -34.68
N LEU A 735 14.06 -7.04 -33.84
CA LEU A 735 14.14 -7.39 -32.43
C LEU A 735 12.88 -6.89 -31.72
N ILE A 736 12.15 -7.77 -31.05
CA ILE A 736 11.04 -7.42 -30.17
C ILE A 736 11.48 -7.75 -28.74
N LEU A 737 11.80 -6.73 -27.95
CA LEU A 737 12.08 -6.91 -26.53
C LEU A 737 10.76 -6.88 -25.74
N PRO A 738 10.47 -7.88 -24.88
CA PRO A 738 9.29 -7.83 -24.03
C PRO A 738 9.37 -6.65 -23.06
N GLY A 739 8.24 -5.96 -22.82
CA GLY A 739 8.19 -4.74 -22.00
C GLY A 739 8.63 -4.93 -20.55
N GLN A 740 8.62 -6.17 -20.06
CA GLN A 740 9.03 -6.58 -18.72
C GLN A 740 10.55 -6.57 -18.50
N THR A 741 11.36 -6.39 -19.56
CA THR A 741 12.83 -6.54 -19.51
C THR A 741 13.56 -5.45 -18.70
N GLY A 742 12.89 -4.35 -18.34
CA GLY A 742 13.40 -3.28 -17.46
C GLY A 742 14.51 -2.40 -18.06
N TYR A 743 15.33 -2.94 -18.95
CA TYR A 743 16.41 -2.25 -19.65
C TYR A 743 16.23 -2.35 -21.17
N ILE A 744 16.02 -1.22 -21.83
CA ILE A 744 15.95 -1.12 -23.29
C ILE A 744 17.26 -0.45 -23.77
N PRO A 745 18.17 -1.17 -24.45
CA PRO A 745 19.42 -0.58 -24.94
C PRO A 745 19.17 0.67 -25.79
N GLU A 746 20.05 1.66 -25.68
CA GLU A 746 20.00 2.86 -26.53
C GLU A 746 20.51 2.58 -27.94
N ARG A 747 21.49 1.68 -28.06
CA ARG A 747 22.08 1.25 -29.32
C ARG A 747 22.11 -0.27 -29.38
N VAL A 748 21.65 -0.82 -30.50
CA VAL A 748 21.72 -2.25 -30.83
C VAL A 748 22.30 -2.36 -32.23
N VAL A 749 23.18 -3.33 -32.45
CA VAL A 749 23.79 -3.61 -33.75
C VAL A 749 23.27 -4.96 -34.25
N CYS A 750 22.88 -5.00 -35.52
CA CYS A 750 22.37 -6.21 -36.18
C CYS A 750 23.50 -7.25 -36.34
N SER A 751 23.30 -8.46 -35.80
CA SER A 751 24.27 -9.57 -35.90
C SER A 751 24.59 -9.99 -37.34
N GLU A 752 23.62 -9.88 -38.26
CA GLU A 752 23.78 -10.31 -39.66
C GLU A 752 24.53 -9.30 -40.55
N CYS A 753 24.49 -8.00 -40.23
CA CYS A 753 25.02 -6.96 -41.14
C CYS A 753 25.85 -5.85 -40.49
N GLY A 754 26.02 -5.87 -39.16
CA GLY A 754 26.82 -4.89 -38.42
C GLY A 754 26.29 -3.45 -38.42
N ARG A 755 25.09 -3.19 -38.98
CA ARG A 755 24.45 -1.87 -38.95
C ARG A 755 23.75 -1.65 -37.61
N THR A 756 23.76 -0.41 -37.12
CA THR A 756 22.91 0.01 -36.00
C THR A 756 21.43 -0.17 -36.39
N MET A 757 20.63 -0.71 -35.48
CA MET A 757 19.18 -0.87 -35.66
C MET A 757 18.44 0.39 -35.20
N ASP A 758 17.39 0.76 -35.94
CA ASP A 758 16.50 1.85 -35.55
C ASP A 758 15.58 1.45 -34.38
N LYS A 759 15.42 2.36 -33.42
CA LYS A 759 14.61 2.17 -32.22
C LYS A 759 13.21 2.77 -32.40
N TYR A 760 12.19 1.91 -32.40
CA TYR A 760 10.78 2.31 -32.48
C TYR A 760 10.01 1.84 -31.23
N VAL A 761 9.11 2.69 -30.74
CA VAL A 761 8.06 2.29 -29.77
C VAL A 761 6.82 1.89 -30.58
N MET A 762 6.33 0.66 -30.40
CA MET A 762 5.14 0.17 -31.11
C MET A 762 4.00 -0.11 -30.15
N TYR A 763 2.91 0.64 -30.30
CA TYR A 763 1.61 0.28 -29.73
C TYR A 763 0.90 -0.67 -30.69
N ARG A 764 0.51 -1.86 -30.20
CA ARG A 764 -0.22 -2.85 -31.00
C ARG A 764 -1.55 -3.18 -30.33
N CYS A 765 -2.63 -2.60 -30.84
CA CYS A 765 -3.97 -3.11 -30.55
C CYS A 765 -4.11 -4.48 -31.23
N CYS A 766 -4.56 -5.48 -30.48
CA CYS A 766 -4.94 -6.78 -31.04
C CYS A 766 -6.45 -6.92 -30.85
N THR A 767 -7.18 -7.13 -31.94
CA THR A 767 -8.49 -7.76 -31.88
C THR A 767 -8.29 -9.25 -31.65
N ASP A 768 -9.06 -9.81 -30.72
CA ASP A 768 -9.04 -11.24 -30.36
C ASP A 768 -9.36 -12.16 -31.56
#